data_AF-A0A7J2L5S5-F1
#
_entry.id   AF-A0A7J2L5S5-F1
#
_cell.length_a   1.000
_cell.length_b   1.000
_cell.length_c   1.000
_cell.angle_alpha   90.00
_cell.angle_beta   90.00
_cell.angle_gamma   90.00
#
_symmetry.space_group_name_H-M   'P 1'
#
loop_
_entity.id
_entity.type
_entity.pdbx_description
1 polymer ?
#
loop_
_entity_poly.entity_id
_entity_poly.type
_entity_poly.pdbx_seq_one_letter_code
_entity_poly.pdbx_strand_id
1 'polypeptide(L)'
;CKACFEKYINLLQKIKVGLGKTALIKLLGEKLKLYRTGDRSLYREIFAPLIRPKFMLTRFIPAPPKKARLIEKYGVDGIKIEIFKLPEKARFYYFIIPPEFLLSDEENILLDRAKSYLTEHMPPGAAPERMREMFKEASKTTIRRMASEMGLSLSEERVEKLSSILTRYTVGFGILEVLLADENVQDIYVNSPIGLTPIYVGHNDFEECETNLLPTLEDAESWATRFRLLSGRPLDEANPVLDTELFTPRGRARVCAITRTLSPEGLGYALRRHRERPWTYPLFIDVKYFDPLFAGLMSFFVDGARTLLISGGRGSGKTSLLIATMLEILRRFRIITVEDSVTGECEILFRRNGKLEKRRIGELIDELIEKYGCEFINGREIVRNIPENIEVFSMNHGRIRLKRVKSFIRHGVKKDIFEVETRSGKRIRVTGDHSLFTLDKEGNVAPVRVRDLKVGDYLATPRILPWPAKGKKGINLLDHLDELDDTFIVGPSIKKIIKKNEEEIKRIAIELGYAVTKPWNYPKSVIQNWKRKSLLPSKVLRKLIERGLQVEKGELEIKVKSGNSIPVFLKLNEDFLTFIGLWLADGCYDKRSVIISVVDEDTREIVKKVGEMFGIRVRTHSDGYSLMLDSKILKVVMERVLELRGDAYTKKIPDWVFSLSKKQLASLLKGIFSGDGYLSRYEVAINLVSKQLVKDIQTLLLLFGIVSRINKMVEKDKTYPLRISGLKFLRIFYKEIGFLQKNFMKKLGDICRRRETHDNTDIIPFSIGYKRKISSILPSFNKHDYIHRGFNLGREKLQRLLNQVPFEGNGELKKLKELANSDIFWDEIRSIRVTKEECYVYDISVEGDENFVCENILAHNTLEIPIQYFRKLGYNIERLKSRSVITRVEAEMPADEALRTAIRLGDACLIVGEVRSVEAKALFEAMRIGALSNVVAGTIHAESPYGVFDRIVNDLGVTPTSFKATDLIVVCGRLRTADGLHTYRRVLSLTEVRKEWKEDPLEEGAFASLMEYSAKEDKLKPTSTLLNGESYIINQIAKRVKEWHANWDAVWSNIELRAKVKKTIVDYAKKLKRKDILEADWSVRCNEMFHLISDEVRSELGELDSKEIYRRWLDWFKRELKG
;
A
#
# COMPACT_ATOMS: atom_id res chain seq x y z
N CYS A 1 0.24 -16.09 79.18
CA CYS A 1 -0.49 -15.47 80.31
C CYS A 1 -1.95 -15.23 79.94
N LYS A 2 -2.85 -15.07 80.92
CA LYS A 2 -4.30 -14.89 80.73
C LYS A 2 -4.63 -13.73 79.78
N ALA A 3 -3.89 -12.62 79.90
CA ALA A 3 -4.04 -11.45 79.03
C ALA A 3 -3.80 -11.73 77.54
N CYS A 4 -2.89 -12.65 77.19
CA CYS A 4 -2.68 -13.05 75.79
C CYS A 4 -3.82 -13.93 75.26
N PHE A 5 -4.36 -14.83 76.10
CA PHE A 5 -5.47 -15.71 75.70
C PHE A 5 -6.77 -14.93 75.47
N GLU A 6 -7.08 -13.96 76.35
CA GLU A 6 -8.25 -13.08 76.17
C GLU A 6 -8.13 -12.20 74.92
N LYS A 7 -6.93 -11.69 74.63
CA LYS A 7 -6.67 -10.99 73.36
C LYS A 7 -6.89 -11.89 72.14
N TYR A 8 -6.48 -13.17 72.22
CA TYR A 8 -6.68 -14.13 71.13
C TYR A 8 -8.15 -14.48 70.91
N ILE A 9 -8.93 -14.74 71.99
CA ILE A 9 -10.37 -15.02 71.88
C ILE A 9 -11.14 -13.81 71.33
N ASN A 10 -10.80 -12.60 71.78
CA ASN A 10 -11.41 -11.38 71.24
C ASN A 10 -11.13 -11.21 69.75
N LEU A 11 -9.93 -11.56 69.30
CA LEU A 11 -9.59 -11.58 67.88
C LEU A 11 -10.45 -12.60 67.11
N LEU A 12 -10.59 -13.82 67.63
CA LEU A 12 -11.41 -14.87 67.00
C LEU A 12 -12.89 -14.50 66.94
N GLN A 13 -13.45 -13.89 67.97
CA GLN A 13 -14.84 -13.41 67.94
C GLN A 13 -15.03 -12.30 66.90
N LYS A 14 -14.08 -11.36 66.79
CA LYS A 14 -14.10 -10.35 65.72
C LYS A 14 -14.04 -10.97 64.33
N ILE A 15 -13.21 -12.01 64.14
CA ILE A 15 -13.12 -12.76 62.87
C ILE A 15 -14.46 -13.47 62.58
N LYS A 16 -15.06 -14.15 63.57
CA LYS A 16 -16.35 -14.85 63.41
C LYS A 16 -17.47 -13.90 63.01
N VAL A 17 -17.58 -12.74 63.67
CA VAL A 17 -18.57 -11.71 63.34
C VAL A 17 -18.31 -11.11 61.96
N GLY A 18 -17.03 -10.93 61.58
CA GLY A 18 -16.65 -10.51 60.24
C GLY A 18 -17.08 -11.51 59.16
N LEU A 19 -16.79 -12.80 59.34
CA LEU A 19 -17.15 -13.86 58.40
C LEU A 19 -18.68 -14.00 58.27
N GLY A 20 -19.43 -13.93 59.37
CA GLY A 20 -20.89 -14.02 59.36
C GLY A 20 -21.59 -12.92 58.54
N LYS A 21 -20.91 -11.80 58.27
CA LYS A 21 -21.44 -10.71 57.42
C LYS A 21 -21.23 -10.95 55.92
N THR A 22 -20.46 -11.96 55.52
CA THR A 22 -20.13 -12.22 54.09
C THR A 22 -21.34 -12.72 53.31
N ALA A 23 -21.42 -12.34 52.02
CA ALA A 23 -22.54 -12.68 51.14
C ALA A 23 -22.73 -14.20 51.00
N LEU A 24 -21.64 -14.96 50.90
CA LEU A 24 -21.67 -16.42 50.76
C LEU A 24 -22.30 -17.10 52.00
N ILE A 25 -21.91 -16.70 53.22
CA ILE A 25 -22.45 -17.28 54.46
C ILE A 25 -23.91 -16.85 54.69
N LYS A 26 -24.30 -15.63 54.30
CA LYS A 26 -25.72 -15.21 54.32
C LYS A 26 -26.58 -16.02 53.35
N LEU A 27 -26.10 -16.22 52.12
CA LEU A 27 -26.81 -16.98 51.08
C LEU A 27 -26.93 -18.46 51.42
N LEU A 28 -25.95 -18.97 52.18
CA LEU A 28 -25.88 -20.34 52.64
C LEU A 28 -26.49 -20.58 54.03
N GLY A 29 -26.84 -19.54 54.79
CA GLY A 29 -27.07 -19.64 56.25
C GLY A 29 -28.14 -20.66 56.65
N GLU A 30 -29.26 -20.70 55.94
CA GLU A 30 -30.32 -21.69 56.18
C GLU A 30 -30.02 -23.05 55.53
N LYS A 31 -29.36 -23.03 54.36
CA LYS A 31 -29.00 -24.22 53.59
C LYS A 31 -27.87 -25.05 54.24
N LEU A 32 -26.98 -24.41 54.99
CA LEU A 32 -25.88 -25.03 55.75
C LEU A 32 -26.38 -25.90 56.91
N LYS A 33 -27.55 -25.59 57.47
CA LYS A 33 -28.15 -26.43 58.53
C LYS A 33 -28.54 -27.82 58.03
N LEU A 34 -28.77 -27.95 56.72
CA LEU A 34 -29.11 -29.19 56.03
C LEU A 34 -27.90 -29.89 55.41
N TYR A 35 -26.71 -29.28 55.48
CA TYR A 35 -25.49 -29.81 54.91
C TYR A 35 -24.97 -31.00 55.73
N ARG A 36 -24.71 -32.12 55.07
CA ARG A 36 -24.02 -33.28 55.65
C ARG A 36 -22.61 -33.36 55.10
N THR A 37 -21.65 -33.66 55.97
CA THR A 37 -20.25 -33.82 55.61
C THR A 37 -20.10 -34.85 54.49
N GLY A 38 -19.66 -34.42 53.30
CA GLY A 38 -19.49 -35.27 52.12
C GLY A 38 -20.49 -35.00 50.98
N ASP A 39 -21.59 -34.28 51.23
CA ASP A 39 -22.57 -33.93 50.19
C ASP A 39 -22.08 -32.78 49.30
N ARG A 40 -22.08 -32.99 47.98
CA ARG A 40 -21.69 -31.99 46.97
C ARG A 40 -22.89 -31.40 46.21
N SER A 41 -24.12 -31.76 46.57
CA SER A 41 -25.35 -31.25 45.96
C SER A 41 -25.46 -29.72 46.09
N LEU A 42 -25.20 -29.20 47.28
CA LEU A 42 -25.17 -27.76 47.58
C LEU A 42 -24.14 -27.01 46.72
N TYR A 43 -22.97 -27.63 46.50
CA TYR A 43 -21.93 -27.07 45.62
C TYR A 43 -22.40 -26.98 44.18
N ARG A 44 -23.10 -28.00 43.65
CA ARG A 44 -23.63 -28.02 42.27
C ARG A 44 -24.80 -27.07 42.06
N GLU A 45 -25.51 -26.70 43.13
CA GLU A 45 -26.60 -25.72 43.07
C GLU A 45 -26.06 -24.28 42.99
N ILE A 46 -24.93 -24.02 43.65
CA ILE A 46 -24.36 -22.68 43.83
C ILE A 46 -23.28 -22.36 42.78
N PHE A 47 -22.50 -23.36 42.36
CA PHE A 47 -21.40 -23.19 41.42
C PHE A 47 -21.70 -23.88 40.09
N ALA A 48 -21.56 -23.14 38.98
CA ALA A 48 -21.63 -23.71 37.63
C ALA A 48 -20.25 -24.23 37.21
N PRO A 49 -20.14 -25.45 36.64
CA PRO A 49 -18.85 -25.97 36.19
C PRO A 49 -18.36 -25.19 34.95
N LEU A 50 -17.12 -24.70 35.02
CA LEU A 50 -16.39 -24.17 33.86
C LEU A 50 -15.49 -25.27 33.31
N ILE A 51 -15.70 -25.66 32.05
CA ILE A 51 -14.90 -26.70 31.39
C ILE A 51 -13.81 -26.05 30.53
N ARG A 52 -12.62 -26.63 30.51
CA ARG A 52 -11.50 -26.19 29.66
C ARG A 52 -10.71 -27.42 29.17
N PRO A 53 -10.75 -27.77 27.87
CA PRO A 53 -9.83 -28.74 27.29
C PRO A 53 -8.39 -28.28 27.53
N LYS A 54 -7.47 -29.20 27.85
CA LYS A 54 -6.10 -28.83 28.28
C LYS A 54 -5.34 -28.00 27.24
N PHE A 55 -5.57 -28.26 25.96
CA PHE A 55 -4.94 -27.53 24.86
C PHE A 55 -5.57 -26.15 24.58
N MET A 56 -6.71 -25.82 25.19
CA MET A 56 -7.41 -24.53 25.06
C MET A 56 -7.21 -23.66 26.29
N LEU A 57 -7.16 -22.34 26.09
CA LEU A 57 -7.10 -21.37 27.18
C LEU A 57 -8.50 -20.87 27.56
N THR A 58 -9.38 -20.65 26.57
CA THR A 58 -10.74 -20.16 26.77
C THR A 58 -11.58 -21.14 27.59
N ARG A 59 -12.28 -20.64 28.62
CA ARG A 59 -13.19 -21.44 29.45
C ARG A 59 -14.58 -21.46 28.83
N PHE A 60 -15.28 -22.56 29.09
CA PHE A 60 -16.55 -22.88 28.47
C PHE A 60 -17.61 -23.17 29.52
N ILE A 61 -18.79 -22.56 29.36
CA ILE A 61 -19.97 -22.90 30.16
C ILE A 61 -20.76 -23.98 29.39
N PRO A 62 -20.86 -25.21 29.93
CA PRO A 62 -21.33 -26.37 29.18
C PRO A 62 -22.85 -26.49 29.07
N ALA A 63 -23.59 -25.71 29.86
CA ALA A 63 -25.05 -25.74 29.87
C ALA A 63 -25.59 -24.31 29.78
N PRO A 64 -26.67 -24.08 29.03
CA PRO A 64 -27.33 -22.78 28.98
C PRO A 64 -27.95 -22.44 30.36
N PRO A 65 -28.19 -21.15 30.66
CA PRO A 65 -28.75 -20.72 31.94
C PRO A 65 -30.13 -21.35 32.26
N LYS A 66 -30.40 -21.62 33.54
CA LYS A 66 -31.72 -22.10 34.01
C LYS A 66 -32.78 -21.06 33.66
N LYS A 67 -33.92 -21.49 33.08
CA LYS A 67 -35.02 -20.66 32.54
C LYS A 67 -34.75 -19.93 31.21
N ALA A 68 -33.66 -20.25 30.50
CA ALA A 68 -33.43 -19.72 29.16
C ALA A 68 -34.36 -20.38 28.12
N ARG A 69 -34.99 -19.58 27.26
CA ARG A 69 -35.84 -20.07 26.17
C ARG A 69 -35.03 -20.14 24.87
N LEU A 70 -34.94 -21.30 24.25
CA LEU A 70 -34.30 -21.46 22.94
C LEU A 70 -35.09 -20.69 21.87
N ILE A 71 -34.38 -19.88 21.08
CA ILE A 71 -34.91 -19.05 20.00
C ILE A 71 -34.51 -19.62 18.64
N GLU A 72 -33.22 -19.92 18.45
CA GLU A 72 -32.72 -20.42 17.17
C GLU A 72 -31.59 -21.45 17.38
N LYS A 73 -31.42 -22.36 16.42
CA LYS A 73 -30.33 -23.34 16.38
C LYS A 73 -29.86 -23.60 14.95
N TYR A 74 -28.55 -23.50 14.73
CA TYR A 74 -27.92 -23.80 13.43
C TYR A 74 -26.49 -24.34 13.62
N GLY A 75 -25.85 -24.74 12.53
CA GLY A 75 -24.47 -25.22 12.56
C GLY A 75 -23.63 -24.64 11.42
N VAL A 76 -22.36 -24.40 11.70
CA VAL A 76 -21.38 -23.83 10.77
C VAL A 76 -20.12 -24.69 10.85
N ASP A 77 -19.75 -25.41 9.79
CA ASP A 77 -18.49 -26.18 9.73
C ASP A 77 -18.22 -27.12 10.92
N GLY A 78 -19.26 -27.80 11.42
CA GLY A 78 -19.17 -28.68 12.58
C GLY A 78 -19.22 -27.97 13.95
N ILE A 79 -19.33 -26.64 13.96
CA ILE A 79 -19.69 -25.82 15.12
C ILE A 79 -21.22 -25.85 15.26
N LYS A 80 -21.74 -26.08 16.47
CA LYS A 80 -23.19 -25.97 16.75
C LYS A 80 -23.47 -24.66 17.48
N ILE A 81 -24.47 -23.91 17.05
CA ILE A 81 -24.83 -22.61 17.63
C ILE A 81 -26.32 -22.64 18.01
N GLU A 82 -26.63 -22.17 19.21
CA GLU A 82 -27.96 -22.08 19.79
C GLU A 82 -28.16 -20.68 20.41
N ILE A 83 -29.21 -19.97 20.03
CA ILE A 83 -29.53 -18.63 20.55
C ILE A 83 -30.64 -18.76 21.58
N PHE A 84 -30.44 -18.21 22.78
CA PHE A 84 -31.45 -18.22 23.84
C PHE A 84 -31.87 -16.81 24.26
N LYS A 85 -33.10 -16.65 24.74
CA LYS A 85 -33.61 -15.45 25.41
C LYS A 85 -33.84 -15.72 26.89
N LEU A 86 -33.31 -14.87 27.76
CA LEU A 86 -33.58 -14.92 29.19
C LEU A 86 -34.70 -13.93 29.56
N PRO A 87 -35.62 -14.29 30.49
CA PRO A 87 -36.72 -13.39 30.88
C PRO A 87 -36.26 -12.07 31.52
N GLU A 88 -35.10 -12.07 32.18
CA GLU A 88 -34.60 -10.95 33.00
C GLU A 88 -33.43 -10.19 32.35
N LYS A 89 -33.03 -10.52 31.11
CA LYS A 89 -31.94 -9.84 30.39
C LYS A 89 -32.42 -9.34 29.03
N ALA A 90 -32.00 -8.14 28.65
CA ALA A 90 -32.29 -7.56 27.34
C ALA A 90 -31.49 -8.22 26.20
N ARG A 91 -30.25 -8.64 26.46
CA ARG A 91 -29.36 -9.28 25.47
C ARG A 91 -29.74 -10.75 25.26
N PHE A 92 -29.61 -11.22 24.01
CA PHE A 92 -29.68 -12.64 23.69
C PHE A 92 -28.41 -13.38 24.14
N TYR A 93 -28.53 -14.68 24.32
CA TYR A 93 -27.44 -15.56 24.72
C TYR A 93 -27.02 -16.45 23.55
N TYR A 94 -25.84 -16.19 22.99
CA TYR A 94 -25.25 -16.93 21.88
C TYR A 94 -24.46 -18.13 22.43
N PHE A 95 -25.08 -19.30 22.44
CA PHE A 95 -24.48 -20.54 22.93
C PHE A 95 -23.81 -21.28 21.78
N ILE A 96 -22.48 -21.27 21.76
CA ILE A 96 -21.67 -21.94 20.75
C ILE A 96 -21.08 -23.22 21.33
N ILE A 97 -21.02 -24.29 20.54
CA ILE A 97 -20.33 -25.55 20.86
C ILE A 97 -19.27 -25.77 19.77
N PRO A 98 -18.01 -25.40 20.05
CA PRO A 98 -16.90 -25.62 19.14
C PRO A 98 -16.62 -27.12 18.93
N PRO A 99 -16.12 -27.56 17.75
CA PRO A 99 -15.81 -28.96 17.46
C PRO A 99 -14.79 -29.59 18.41
N GLU A 100 -13.99 -28.77 19.10
CA GLU A 100 -13.02 -29.13 20.14
C GLU A 100 -13.66 -29.85 21.33
N PHE A 101 -14.92 -29.54 21.62
CA PHE A 101 -15.67 -30.16 22.74
C PHE A 101 -16.35 -31.47 22.33
N LEU A 102 -16.22 -31.90 21.08
CA LEU A 102 -16.71 -33.17 20.56
C LEU A 102 -15.57 -34.21 20.44
N LEU A 103 -14.40 -33.94 21.01
CA LEU A 103 -13.23 -34.83 21.02
C LEU A 103 -13.30 -35.84 22.17
N SER A 104 -12.76 -37.04 21.95
CA SER A 104 -12.61 -38.05 23.03
C SER A 104 -11.51 -37.64 24.02
N ASP A 105 -11.47 -38.26 25.20
CA ASP A 105 -10.42 -38.00 26.20
C ASP A 105 -9.02 -38.31 25.66
N GLU A 106 -8.89 -39.38 24.87
CA GLU A 106 -7.64 -39.79 24.21
C GLU A 106 -7.15 -38.74 23.21
N GLU A 107 -8.06 -38.17 22.40
CA GLU A 107 -7.74 -37.13 21.43
C GLU A 107 -7.37 -35.80 22.09
N ASN A 108 -8.02 -35.47 23.22
CA ASN A 108 -7.66 -34.32 24.04
C ASN A 108 -6.23 -34.44 24.58
N ILE A 109 -5.85 -35.62 25.09
CA ILE A 109 -4.49 -35.89 25.58
C ILE A 109 -3.48 -35.82 24.43
N LEU A 110 -3.84 -36.37 23.26
CA LEU A 110 -3.00 -36.33 22.07
C LEU A 110 -2.72 -34.89 21.61
N LEU A 111 -3.75 -34.04 21.50
CA LEU A 111 -3.59 -32.64 21.11
C LEU A 111 -2.79 -31.82 22.12
N ASP A 112 -2.97 -32.10 23.42
CA ASP A 112 -2.22 -31.43 24.49
C ASP A 112 -0.72 -31.76 24.40
N ARG A 113 -0.38 -33.04 24.25
CA ARG A 113 1.01 -33.48 24.02
C ARG A 113 1.59 -32.86 22.75
N ALA A 114 0.83 -32.88 21.65
CA ALA A 114 1.27 -32.34 20.36
C ALA A 114 1.50 -30.83 20.43
N LYS A 115 0.62 -30.09 21.12
CA LYS A 115 0.75 -28.66 21.34
C LYS A 115 2.01 -28.33 22.14
N SER A 116 2.25 -29.02 23.24
CA SER A 116 3.45 -28.81 24.07
C SER A 116 4.71 -29.06 23.27
N TYR A 117 4.78 -30.17 22.53
CA TYR A 117 5.91 -30.49 21.67
C TYR A 117 6.18 -29.45 20.58
N LEU A 118 5.14 -29.01 19.86
CA LEU A 118 5.27 -27.97 18.83
C LEU A 118 5.65 -26.60 19.40
N THR A 119 5.22 -26.30 20.62
CA THR A 119 5.56 -25.05 21.32
C THR A 119 7.03 -25.05 21.75
N GLU A 120 7.56 -26.20 22.17
CA GLU A 120 8.96 -26.37 22.58
C GLU A 120 9.93 -26.45 21.40
N HIS A 121 9.52 -27.02 20.26
CA HIS A 121 10.38 -27.26 19.10
C HIS A 121 10.15 -26.24 17.96
N MET A 122 9.65 -25.04 18.29
CA MET A 122 9.22 -24.05 17.31
C MET A 122 10.42 -23.42 16.56
N PRO A 123 10.51 -23.55 15.21
CA PRO A 123 11.54 -22.85 14.46
C PRO A 123 11.21 -21.34 14.37
N PRO A 124 12.14 -20.43 14.72
CA PRO A 124 11.89 -19.00 14.64
C PRO A 124 11.95 -18.48 13.21
N GLY A 125 11.00 -17.60 12.83
CA GLY A 125 11.25 -16.60 11.77
C GLY A 125 10.56 -16.74 10.40
N ALA A 126 9.34 -17.31 10.31
CA ALA A 126 8.57 -17.29 9.04
C ALA A 126 7.55 -16.13 8.96
N ALA A 127 7.11 -15.78 7.74
CA ALA A 127 6.01 -14.84 7.49
C ALA A 127 4.63 -15.50 7.75
N PRO A 128 3.58 -14.76 8.16
CA PRO A 128 2.34 -15.34 8.72
C PRO A 128 1.60 -16.34 7.82
N GLU A 129 1.56 -16.10 6.50
CA GLU A 129 0.80 -16.93 5.54
C GLU A 129 1.50 -18.26 5.24
N ARG A 130 2.81 -18.23 4.93
CA ARG A 130 3.62 -19.45 4.73
C ARG A 130 3.81 -20.25 6.03
N MET A 131 3.81 -19.56 7.18
CA MET A 131 3.90 -20.20 8.48
C MET A 131 2.71 -21.12 8.71
N ARG A 132 1.48 -20.69 8.39
CA ARG A 132 0.28 -21.49 8.66
C ARG A 132 0.24 -22.81 7.88
N GLU A 133 0.64 -22.81 6.61
CA GLU A 133 0.71 -24.02 5.77
C GLU A 133 1.81 -24.97 6.25
N MET A 134 3.02 -24.44 6.52
CA MET A 134 4.12 -25.24 7.07
C MET A 134 3.75 -25.87 8.42
N PHE A 135 3.08 -25.11 9.29
CA PHE A 135 2.63 -25.61 10.58
C PHE A 135 1.51 -26.63 10.45
N LYS A 136 0.66 -26.54 9.42
CA LYS A 136 -0.38 -27.55 9.18
C LYS A 136 0.23 -28.91 8.84
N GLU A 137 1.23 -28.94 7.95
CA GLU A 137 1.94 -30.17 7.60
C GLU A 137 2.81 -30.71 8.76
N ALA A 138 3.43 -29.82 9.54
CA ALA A 138 4.11 -30.20 10.78
C ALA A 138 3.13 -30.80 11.81
N SER A 139 1.97 -30.18 12.02
CA SER A 139 0.91 -30.67 12.92
C SER A 139 0.44 -32.07 12.53
N LYS A 140 0.24 -32.34 11.23
CA LYS A 140 -0.12 -33.69 10.75
C LYS A 140 0.94 -34.71 11.10
N THR A 141 2.21 -34.37 10.86
CA THR A 141 3.35 -35.26 11.13
C THR A 141 3.47 -35.55 12.63
N THR A 142 3.34 -34.52 13.47
CA THR A 142 3.37 -34.67 14.94
C THR A 142 2.21 -35.51 15.46
N ILE A 143 0.99 -35.26 14.96
CA ILE A 143 -0.20 -36.03 15.36
C ILE A 143 -0.05 -37.51 14.99
N ARG A 144 0.41 -37.83 13.77
CA ARG A 144 0.64 -39.22 13.35
C ARG A 144 1.67 -39.93 14.25
N ARG A 145 2.80 -39.26 14.54
CA ARG A 145 3.84 -39.81 15.41
C ARG A 145 3.30 -40.09 16.81
N MET A 146 2.66 -39.11 17.44
CA MET A 146 2.17 -39.25 18.81
C MET A 146 0.99 -40.20 18.93
N ALA A 147 0.12 -40.27 17.92
CA ALA A 147 -0.95 -41.26 17.87
C ALA A 147 -0.37 -42.68 17.84
N SER A 148 0.68 -42.91 17.04
CA SER A 148 1.40 -44.19 17.01
C SER A 148 2.06 -44.54 18.35
N GLU A 149 2.66 -43.56 19.04
CA GLU A 149 3.26 -43.74 20.37
C GLU A 149 2.21 -44.04 21.46
N MET A 150 0.98 -43.56 21.27
CA MET A 150 -0.16 -43.81 22.17
C MET A 150 -0.96 -45.06 21.79
N GLY A 151 -0.61 -45.76 20.70
CA GLY A 151 -1.34 -46.93 20.21
C GLY A 151 -2.72 -46.60 19.59
N LEU A 152 -2.94 -45.37 19.15
CA LEU A 152 -4.20 -44.90 18.57
C LEU A 152 -4.20 -45.01 17.04
N SER A 153 -5.19 -45.69 16.48
CA SER A 153 -5.42 -45.74 15.03
C SER A 153 -6.36 -44.62 14.60
N LEU A 154 -5.88 -43.68 13.79
CA LEU A 154 -6.65 -42.54 13.30
C LEU A 154 -6.83 -42.62 11.77
N SER A 155 -8.03 -42.34 11.28
CA SER A 155 -8.26 -42.16 9.85
C SER A 155 -7.63 -40.86 9.34
N GLU A 156 -7.34 -40.78 8.04
CA GLU A 156 -6.73 -39.59 7.43
C GLU A 156 -7.62 -38.35 7.58
N GLU A 157 -8.94 -38.50 7.48
CA GLU A 157 -9.91 -37.43 7.76
C GLU A 157 -9.82 -36.93 9.21
N ARG A 158 -9.62 -37.85 10.17
CA ARG A 158 -9.49 -37.50 11.58
C ARG A 158 -8.17 -36.78 11.87
N VAL A 159 -7.08 -37.20 11.23
CA VAL A 159 -5.78 -36.53 11.29
C VAL A 159 -5.88 -35.10 10.72
N GLU A 160 -6.54 -34.92 9.58
CA GLU A 160 -6.78 -33.59 8.99
C GLU A 160 -7.56 -32.68 9.97
N LYS A 161 -8.63 -33.20 10.58
CA LYS A 161 -9.44 -32.45 11.56
C LYS A 161 -8.66 -32.08 12.81
N LEU A 162 -7.93 -33.02 13.42
CA LEU A 162 -7.10 -32.77 14.61
C LEU A 162 -5.96 -31.81 14.29
N SER A 163 -5.34 -31.91 13.11
CA SER A 163 -4.27 -30.99 12.68
C SER A 163 -4.77 -29.56 12.51
N SER A 164 -5.97 -29.38 11.95
CA SER A 164 -6.58 -28.05 11.81
C SER A 164 -6.91 -27.43 13.17
N ILE A 165 -7.37 -28.23 14.14
CA ILE A 165 -7.61 -27.76 15.52
C ILE A 165 -6.28 -27.36 16.16
N LEU A 166 -5.26 -28.23 16.07
CA LEU A 166 -3.95 -27.96 16.65
C LEU A 166 -3.33 -26.67 16.10
N THR A 167 -3.35 -26.47 14.77
CA THR A 167 -2.83 -25.26 14.11
C THR A 167 -3.61 -24.00 14.51
N ARG A 168 -4.93 -24.09 14.70
CA ARG A 168 -5.78 -22.96 15.15
C ARG A 168 -5.41 -22.46 16.54
N TYR A 169 -5.04 -23.34 17.47
CA TYR A 169 -4.70 -22.98 18.86
C TYR A 169 -3.20 -22.81 19.13
N THR A 170 -2.33 -23.19 18.20
CA THR A 170 -0.89 -22.89 18.25
C THR A 170 -0.58 -21.56 17.57
N VAL A 171 -0.79 -21.47 16.25
CA VAL A 171 -0.42 -20.28 15.44
C VAL A 171 -1.62 -19.36 15.19
N GLY A 172 -2.82 -19.91 15.04
CA GLY A 172 -4.05 -19.14 14.79
C GLY A 172 -4.59 -18.36 15.99
N PHE A 173 -5.76 -17.75 15.83
CA PHE A 173 -6.42 -16.94 16.87
C PHE A 173 -7.39 -17.73 17.77
N GLY A 174 -7.31 -19.06 17.74
CA GLY A 174 -8.14 -19.92 18.61
C GLY A 174 -9.63 -19.69 18.40
N ILE A 175 -10.35 -19.40 19.49
CA ILE A 175 -11.80 -19.25 19.49
C ILE A 175 -12.29 -18.05 18.65
N LEU A 176 -11.47 -17.01 18.45
CA LEU A 176 -11.84 -15.88 17.58
C LEU A 176 -11.99 -16.33 16.12
N GLU A 177 -11.20 -17.31 15.65
CA GLU A 177 -11.38 -17.88 14.31
C GLU A 177 -12.66 -18.73 14.21
N VAL A 178 -13.07 -19.36 15.32
CA VAL A 178 -14.32 -20.13 15.39
C VAL A 178 -15.53 -19.18 15.32
N LEU A 179 -15.47 -18.04 16.01
CA LEU A 179 -16.50 -16.99 15.93
C LEU A 179 -16.50 -16.31 14.55
N LEU A 180 -15.34 -16.01 13.98
CA LEU A 180 -15.22 -15.45 12.63
C LEU A 180 -15.53 -16.44 11.51
N ALA A 181 -15.70 -17.74 11.81
CA ALA A 181 -16.20 -18.69 10.82
C ALA A 181 -17.72 -18.49 10.59
N ASP A 182 -18.46 -18.02 11.59
CA ASP A 182 -19.90 -17.72 11.44
C ASP A 182 -20.12 -16.40 10.70
N GLU A 183 -20.69 -16.49 9.49
CA GLU A 183 -21.03 -15.33 8.65
C GLU A 183 -22.10 -14.43 9.26
N ASN A 184 -22.85 -14.92 10.25
CA ASN A 184 -23.84 -14.10 10.95
C ASN A 184 -23.21 -13.17 12.00
N VAL A 185 -21.94 -13.34 12.33
CA VAL A 185 -21.21 -12.46 13.25
C VAL A 185 -20.59 -11.29 12.48
N GLN A 186 -21.12 -10.08 12.70
CA GLN A 186 -20.54 -8.83 12.15
C GLN A 186 -19.42 -8.29 13.03
N ASP A 187 -19.67 -8.27 14.33
CA ASP A 187 -18.76 -7.68 15.31
C ASP A 187 -18.47 -8.70 16.43
N ILE A 188 -17.27 -8.68 16.99
CA ILE A 188 -16.90 -9.48 18.17
C ILE A 188 -16.31 -8.51 19.18
N TYR A 189 -16.93 -8.43 20.36
CA TYR A 189 -16.46 -7.61 21.46
C TYR A 189 -15.95 -8.48 22.60
N VAL A 190 -14.70 -8.29 22.97
CA VAL A 190 -14.12 -8.88 24.16
C VAL A 190 -13.89 -7.72 25.11
N ASN A 191 -14.72 -7.61 26.14
CA ASN A 191 -14.66 -6.48 27.05
C ASN A 191 -13.76 -6.79 28.24
N SER A 192 -13.26 -5.73 28.87
CA SER A 192 -12.60 -5.83 30.16
C SER A 192 -13.65 -5.74 31.29
N PRO A 193 -13.50 -6.43 32.44
CA PRO A 193 -12.42 -7.33 32.85
C PRO A 193 -12.51 -8.71 32.20
N ILE A 194 -11.42 -9.10 31.52
CA ILE A 194 -11.30 -10.42 30.89
C ILE A 194 -11.24 -11.52 31.97
N GLY A 195 -11.89 -12.65 31.71
CA GLY A 195 -12.00 -13.77 32.66
C GLY A 195 -13.17 -13.65 33.63
N LEU A 196 -13.83 -12.49 33.68
CA LEU A 196 -15.09 -12.27 34.40
C LEU A 196 -16.24 -11.94 33.45
N THR A 197 -15.94 -11.33 32.30
CA THR A 197 -16.92 -11.03 31.26
C THR A 197 -16.81 -12.01 30.08
N PRO A 198 -17.94 -12.52 29.57
CA PRO A 198 -17.93 -13.36 28.39
C PRO A 198 -17.60 -12.56 27.12
N ILE A 199 -17.25 -13.25 26.04
CA ILE A 199 -17.19 -12.63 24.71
C ILE A 199 -18.61 -12.22 24.32
N TYR A 200 -18.77 -11.05 23.72
CA TYR A 200 -20.00 -10.62 23.09
C TYR A 200 -19.84 -10.68 21.57
N VAL A 201 -20.91 -11.00 20.87
CA VAL A 201 -20.93 -11.04 19.41
C VAL A 201 -22.06 -10.17 18.90
N GLY A 202 -21.77 -9.26 17.98
CA GLY A 202 -22.75 -8.56 17.17
C GLY A 202 -23.25 -9.48 16.07
N HIS A 203 -24.35 -10.17 16.34
CA HIS A 203 -25.04 -11.04 15.39
C HIS A 203 -25.94 -10.21 14.47
N ASN A 204 -26.01 -10.58 13.18
CA ASN A 204 -26.85 -9.92 12.17
C ASN A 204 -28.30 -9.73 12.63
N ASP A 205 -28.88 -10.79 13.21
CA ASP A 205 -30.31 -10.85 13.54
C ASP A 205 -30.64 -10.55 15.02
N PHE A 206 -29.67 -10.69 15.93
CA PHE A 206 -29.89 -10.62 17.38
C PHE A 206 -29.05 -9.53 18.06
N GLU A 207 -28.35 -8.75 17.25
CA GLU A 207 -27.42 -7.71 17.68
C GLU A 207 -26.39 -8.23 18.69
N GLU A 208 -26.04 -7.45 19.71
CA GLU A 208 -25.06 -7.83 20.71
C GLU A 208 -25.58 -8.95 21.62
N CYS A 209 -25.08 -10.17 21.38
CA CYS A 209 -25.37 -11.35 22.17
C CYS A 209 -24.23 -11.64 23.17
N GLU A 210 -24.59 -12.09 24.36
CA GLU A 210 -23.66 -12.62 25.36
C GLU A 210 -23.33 -14.09 25.03
N THR A 211 -22.06 -14.48 24.97
CA THR A 211 -21.68 -15.87 24.66
C THR A 211 -21.47 -16.74 25.90
N ASN A 212 -21.42 -18.06 25.72
CA ASN A 212 -20.96 -19.02 26.74
C ASN A 212 -19.43 -19.18 26.82
N LEU A 213 -18.68 -18.32 26.11
CA LEU A 213 -17.24 -18.32 26.05
C LEU A 213 -16.67 -17.28 27.01
N LEU A 214 -15.85 -17.73 27.96
CA LEU A 214 -15.18 -16.87 28.92
C LEU A 214 -13.68 -16.85 28.59
N PRO A 215 -13.19 -15.78 27.95
CA PRO A 215 -11.78 -15.68 27.59
C PRO A 215 -10.95 -15.54 28.86
N THR A 216 -9.82 -16.23 28.91
CA THR A 216 -8.85 -16.04 29.99
C THR A 216 -7.95 -14.85 29.71
N LEU A 217 -7.27 -14.35 30.75
CA LEU A 217 -6.27 -13.30 30.56
C LEU A 217 -5.18 -13.75 29.59
N GLU A 218 -4.76 -15.02 29.67
CA GLU A 218 -3.79 -15.62 28.74
C GLU A 218 -4.31 -15.63 27.29
N ASP A 219 -5.61 -15.90 27.04
CA ASP A 219 -6.19 -15.78 25.68
C ASP A 219 -6.03 -14.37 25.14
N ALA A 220 -6.47 -13.39 25.93
CA ALA A 220 -6.45 -12.00 25.55
C ALA A 220 -5.01 -11.51 25.33
N GLU A 221 -4.06 -11.86 26.19
CA GLU A 221 -2.65 -11.51 25.99
C GLU A 221 -2.06 -12.21 24.76
N SER A 222 -2.46 -13.45 24.49
CA SER A 222 -2.08 -14.19 23.29
C SER A 222 -2.62 -13.51 22.03
N TRP A 223 -3.89 -13.07 22.02
CA TRP A 223 -4.49 -12.30 20.92
C TRP A 223 -3.82 -10.93 20.74
N ALA A 224 -3.62 -10.16 21.82
CA ALA A 224 -2.85 -8.92 21.77
C ALA A 224 -1.50 -9.14 21.11
N THR A 225 -0.78 -10.18 21.53
CA THR A 225 0.53 -10.51 20.98
C THR A 225 0.47 -10.84 19.50
N ARG A 226 -0.48 -11.66 19.08
CA ARG A 226 -0.65 -12.01 17.66
C ARG A 226 -1.12 -10.82 16.82
N PHE A 227 -2.06 -9.99 17.30
CA PHE A 227 -2.47 -8.77 16.60
C PHE A 227 -1.34 -7.75 16.50
N ARG A 228 -0.50 -7.60 17.53
CA ARG A 228 0.72 -6.80 17.46
C ARG A 228 1.69 -7.33 16.39
N LEU A 229 1.88 -8.65 16.32
CA LEU A 229 2.73 -9.30 15.33
C LEU A 229 2.19 -9.17 13.89
N LEU A 230 0.88 -9.31 13.68
CA LEU A 230 0.25 -9.17 12.36
C LEU A 230 0.25 -7.72 11.88
N SER A 231 -0.11 -6.79 12.76
CA SER A 231 -0.22 -5.37 12.42
C SER A 231 1.12 -4.68 12.25
N GLY A 232 2.17 -5.20 12.90
CA GLY A 232 3.43 -4.49 13.11
C GLY A 232 3.28 -3.27 14.04
N ARG A 233 2.13 -3.14 14.71
CA ARG A 233 1.76 -2.00 15.53
C ARG A 233 1.62 -2.38 17.02
N PRO A 234 1.81 -1.43 17.94
CA PRO A 234 1.75 -1.65 19.38
C PRO A 234 0.36 -1.87 19.95
N LEU A 235 0.32 -2.48 21.14
CA LEU A 235 -0.83 -2.44 22.03
C LEU A 235 -0.36 -2.57 23.48
N ASP A 236 -0.31 -1.45 24.20
CA ASP A 236 0.09 -1.33 25.63
C ASP A 236 -0.47 -0.04 26.24
N GLU A 237 -0.01 0.38 27.42
CA GLU A 237 -0.61 1.50 28.16
C GLU A 237 -0.57 2.86 27.43
N ALA A 238 0.39 3.12 26.53
CA ALA A 238 0.49 4.46 25.93
C ALA A 238 0.26 4.51 24.42
N ASN A 239 0.04 3.35 23.78
CA ASN A 239 -0.83 3.22 22.62
C ASN A 239 -1.95 2.28 23.01
N PRO A 240 -2.94 2.79 23.74
CA PRO A 240 -4.00 1.97 24.27
C PRO A 240 -5.05 1.62 23.23
N VAL A 241 -4.79 1.87 21.93
CA VAL A 241 -5.62 1.47 20.79
C VAL A 241 -4.71 0.88 19.70
N LEU A 242 -5.13 -0.23 19.12
CA LEU A 242 -4.50 -0.91 17.99
C LEU A 242 -5.56 -1.17 16.91
N ASP A 243 -5.46 -0.49 15.76
CA ASP A 243 -6.25 -0.80 14.56
C ASP A 243 -5.42 -1.64 13.58
N THR A 244 -5.90 -2.84 13.26
CA THR A 244 -5.29 -3.77 12.28
C THR A 244 -6.35 -4.52 11.50
N GLU A 245 -5.93 -5.25 10.47
CA GLU A 245 -6.76 -6.28 9.86
C GLU A 245 -6.28 -7.67 10.26
N LEU A 246 -7.24 -8.56 10.44
CA LEU A 246 -7.09 -9.97 10.68
C LEU A 246 -7.57 -10.69 9.42
N PHE A 247 -6.71 -11.52 8.86
CA PHE A 247 -7.03 -12.44 7.78
C PHE A 247 -7.08 -13.85 8.36
N THR A 248 -8.23 -14.49 8.27
CA THR A 248 -8.41 -15.89 8.60
C THR A 248 -8.80 -16.66 7.33
N PRO A 249 -8.61 -17.98 7.26
CA PRO A 249 -9.01 -18.78 6.11
C PRO A 249 -10.49 -18.69 5.74
N ARG A 250 -11.35 -18.19 6.65
CA ARG A 250 -12.81 -18.14 6.49
C ARG A 250 -13.41 -16.76 6.80
N GLY A 251 -12.59 -15.71 6.77
CA GLY A 251 -13.06 -14.34 6.95
C GLY A 251 -11.95 -13.33 7.21
N ARG A 252 -12.18 -12.10 6.76
CA ARG A 252 -11.36 -10.93 7.09
C ARG A 252 -12.08 -10.08 8.12
N ALA A 253 -11.39 -9.53 9.10
CA ALA A 253 -11.96 -8.61 10.06
C ALA A 253 -11.00 -7.45 10.34
N ARG A 254 -11.52 -6.24 10.48
CA ARG A 254 -10.78 -5.13 11.08
C ARG A 254 -10.83 -5.31 12.59
N VAL A 255 -9.69 -5.33 13.25
CA VAL A 255 -9.56 -5.49 14.69
C VAL A 255 -9.14 -4.15 15.28
N CYS A 256 -9.93 -3.65 16.22
CA CYS A 256 -9.54 -2.61 17.15
C CYS A 256 -9.30 -3.27 18.51
N ALA A 257 -8.13 -3.11 19.08
CA ALA A 257 -7.83 -3.61 20.43
C ALA A 257 -7.48 -2.42 21.33
N ILE A 258 -7.90 -2.47 22.59
CA ILE A 258 -7.64 -1.43 23.58
C ILE A 258 -7.01 -1.98 24.85
N THR A 259 -6.28 -1.16 25.59
CA THR A 259 -5.61 -1.57 26.84
C THR A 259 -6.15 -0.87 28.08
N ARG A 260 -5.57 -1.22 29.24
CA ARG A 260 -6.02 -0.77 30.56
C ARG A 260 -6.16 0.75 30.70
N THR A 261 -5.37 1.52 29.94
CA THR A 261 -5.38 2.99 30.00
C THR A 261 -6.65 3.62 29.45
N LEU A 262 -7.29 2.97 28.47
CA LEU A 262 -8.60 3.38 27.95
C LEU A 262 -9.75 2.55 28.52
N SER A 263 -9.48 1.32 28.94
CA SER A 263 -10.43 0.46 29.63
C SER A 263 -9.87 0.10 31.01
N PRO A 264 -10.19 0.83 32.10
CA PRO A 264 -9.51 0.75 33.41
C PRO A 264 -9.29 -0.65 33.99
N GLU A 265 -10.07 -1.62 33.56
CA GLU A 265 -10.04 -3.00 34.04
C GLU A 265 -9.10 -3.93 33.25
N GLY A 266 -8.55 -3.52 32.09
CA GLY A 266 -7.64 -4.36 31.29
C GLY A 266 -7.78 -4.26 29.77
N LEU A 267 -7.46 -5.34 29.06
CA LEU A 267 -7.54 -5.41 27.60
C LEU A 267 -9.01 -5.48 27.13
N GLY A 268 -9.28 -4.88 25.97
CA GLY A 268 -10.54 -5.01 25.25
C GLY A 268 -10.30 -5.18 23.76
N TYR A 269 -11.23 -5.81 23.05
CA TYR A 269 -11.16 -6.01 21.61
C TYR A 269 -12.52 -5.75 20.98
N ALA A 270 -12.52 -5.14 19.81
CA ALA A 270 -13.65 -4.96 18.92
C ALA A 270 -13.20 -5.37 17.50
N LEU A 271 -13.63 -6.54 17.05
CA LEU A 271 -13.36 -7.03 15.70
C LEU A 271 -14.61 -6.78 14.86
N ARG A 272 -14.44 -6.23 13.66
CA ARG A 272 -15.50 -6.00 12.69
C ARG A 272 -15.20 -6.76 11.41
N ARG A 273 -16.00 -7.77 11.11
CA ARG A 273 -15.87 -8.61 9.92
C ARG A 273 -16.10 -7.79 8.65
N HIS A 274 -15.14 -7.86 7.72
CA HIS A 274 -15.32 -7.42 6.34
C HIS A 274 -16.02 -8.52 5.56
N ARG A 275 -17.05 -8.15 4.81
CA ARG A 275 -17.74 -9.09 3.93
C ARG A 275 -16.86 -9.34 2.69
N GLU A 276 -16.51 -10.59 2.44
CA GLU A 276 -15.73 -10.99 1.26
C GLU A 276 -16.52 -10.84 -0.05
N ARG A 277 -17.85 -10.95 0.05
CA ARG A 277 -18.79 -10.78 -1.05
C ARG A 277 -19.46 -9.39 -0.97
N PRO A 278 -19.71 -8.71 -2.09
CA PRO A 278 -20.40 -7.42 -2.07
C PRO A 278 -21.84 -7.60 -1.56
N TRP A 279 -22.40 -6.53 -0.98
CA TRP A 279 -23.82 -6.50 -0.66
C TRP A 279 -24.67 -6.51 -1.94
N THR A 280 -25.86 -7.10 -1.89
CA THR A 280 -26.83 -7.14 -2.99
C THR A 280 -28.17 -6.57 -2.53
N TYR A 281 -29.07 -6.30 -3.47
CA TYR A 281 -30.44 -5.86 -3.14
C TYR A 281 -31.22 -6.91 -2.33
N PRO A 282 -31.24 -8.21 -2.71
CA PRO A 282 -31.86 -9.25 -1.87
C PRO A 282 -31.31 -9.29 -0.44
N LEU A 283 -29.98 -9.13 -0.26
CA LEU A 283 -29.38 -9.08 1.08
C LEU A 283 -29.83 -7.85 1.88
N PHE A 284 -29.93 -6.68 1.23
CA PHE A 284 -30.41 -5.47 1.89
C PHE A 284 -31.90 -5.54 2.25
N ILE A 285 -32.73 -6.20 1.43
CA ILE A 285 -34.14 -6.48 1.75
C ILE A 285 -34.23 -7.42 2.95
N ASP A 286 -33.41 -8.46 2.98
CA ASP A 286 -33.43 -9.46 4.06
C ASP A 286 -33.18 -8.83 5.44
N VAL A 287 -32.21 -7.91 5.50
CA VAL A 287 -31.85 -7.16 6.73
C VAL A 287 -32.66 -5.86 6.92
N LYS A 288 -33.71 -5.66 6.13
CA LYS A 288 -34.58 -4.46 6.16
C LYS A 288 -33.83 -3.14 6.01
N TYR A 289 -32.70 -3.10 5.29
CA TYR A 289 -31.99 -1.85 5.00
C TYR A 289 -32.86 -0.91 4.14
N PHE A 290 -33.67 -1.50 3.25
CA PHE A 290 -34.77 -0.87 2.52
C PHE A 290 -35.81 -1.93 2.13
N ASP A 291 -37.03 -1.50 1.77
CA ASP A 291 -38.11 -2.39 1.35
C ASP A 291 -37.96 -2.90 -0.10
N PRO A 292 -38.60 -4.03 -0.47
CA PRO A 292 -38.56 -4.54 -1.85
C PRO A 292 -39.00 -3.54 -2.90
N LEU A 293 -39.93 -2.65 -2.56
CA LEU A 293 -40.39 -1.59 -3.44
C LEU A 293 -39.25 -0.61 -3.79
N PHE A 294 -38.41 -0.25 -2.82
CA PHE A 294 -37.21 0.56 -3.07
C PHE A 294 -36.23 -0.17 -4.00
N ALA A 295 -36.03 -1.47 -3.81
CA ALA A 295 -35.19 -2.28 -4.71
C ALA A 295 -35.74 -2.32 -6.13
N GLY A 296 -37.05 -2.47 -6.28
CA GLY A 296 -37.75 -2.42 -7.56
C GLY A 296 -37.61 -1.06 -8.25
N LEU A 297 -37.77 0.03 -7.47
CA LEU A 297 -37.58 1.40 -7.93
C LEU A 297 -36.12 1.65 -8.37
N MET A 298 -35.13 1.30 -7.53
CA MET A 298 -33.73 1.48 -7.87
C MET A 298 -33.32 0.67 -9.11
N SER A 299 -33.78 -0.58 -9.22
CA SER A 299 -33.58 -1.41 -10.42
C SER A 299 -34.24 -0.76 -11.65
N PHE A 300 -35.46 -0.23 -11.51
CA PHE A 300 -36.15 0.51 -12.57
C PHE A 300 -35.42 1.81 -12.96
N PHE A 301 -34.83 2.53 -12.00
CA PHE A 301 -34.04 3.73 -12.24
C PHE A 301 -32.67 3.45 -12.89
N VAL A 302 -32.04 2.33 -12.51
CA VAL A 302 -30.82 1.83 -13.14
C VAL A 302 -31.08 1.54 -14.62
N ASP A 303 -32.15 0.80 -14.94
CA ASP A 303 -32.52 0.54 -16.34
C ASP A 303 -33.02 1.76 -17.09
N GLY A 304 -33.62 2.70 -16.37
CA GLY A 304 -33.99 4.01 -16.88
C GLY A 304 -32.80 4.95 -17.11
N ALA A 305 -31.56 4.46 -16.93
CA ALA A 305 -30.31 5.19 -17.10
C ALA A 305 -30.24 6.49 -16.26
N ARG A 306 -30.73 6.45 -15.01
CA ARG A 306 -30.82 7.63 -14.15
C ARG A 306 -29.54 7.92 -13.38
N THR A 307 -29.40 9.17 -12.97
CA THR A 307 -28.26 9.68 -12.21
C THR A 307 -28.53 9.58 -10.71
N LEU A 308 -27.59 8.97 -9.97
CA LEU A 308 -27.79 8.53 -8.59
C LEU A 308 -26.67 9.07 -7.68
N LEU A 309 -27.03 9.78 -6.61
CA LEU A 309 -26.08 10.15 -5.56
C LEU A 309 -26.43 9.45 -4.26
N ILE A 310 -25.46 8.72 -3.72
CA ILE A 310 -25.62 8.03 -2.43
C ILE A 310 -24.92 8.84 -1.34
N SER A 311 -25.73 9.31 -0.41
CA SER A 311 -25.36 10.24 0.66
C SER A 311 -25.48 9.57 2.04
N GLY A 312 -24.85 10.16 3.06
CA GLY A 312 -24.86 9.69 4.45
C GLY A 312 -23.55 9.94 5.22
N GLY A 313 -23.63 9.87 6.55
CA GLY A 313 -22.47 9.92 7.45
C GLY A 313 -21.49 8.74 7.26
N ARG A 314 -20.31 8.79 7.90
CA ARG A 314 -19.33 7.68 7.82
C ARG A 314 -19.96 6.38 8.32
N GLY A 315 -19.68 5.25 7.66
CA GLY A 315 -20.18 3.94 8.06
C GLY A 315 -21.70 3.71 7.95
N SER A 316 -22.44 4.59 7.25
CA SER A 316 -23.89 4.42 7.01
C SER A 316 -24.24 3.39 5.94
N GLY A 317 -23.26 2.93 5.16
CA GLY A 317 -23.45 1.94 4.09
C GLY A 317 -23.36 2.49 2.66
N LYS A 318 -23.02 3.77 2.45
CA LYS A 318 -22.96 4.42 1.12
C LYS A 318 -22.23 3.60 0.04
N THR A 319 -20.96 3.29 0.28
CA THR A 319 -20.12 2.56 -0.69
C THR A 319 -20.64 1.13 -0.91
N SER A 320 -21.18 0.50 0.14
CA SER A 320 -21.82 -0.81 0.03
C SER A 320 -23.09 -0.77 -0.82
N LEU A 321 -23.90 0.29 -0.70
CA LEU A 321 -25.09 0.50 -1.52
C LEU A 321 -24.72 0.84 -2.98
N LEU A 322 -23.66 1.63 -3.20
CA LEU A 322 -23.15 1.91 -4.54
C LEU A 322 -22.72 0.62 -5.24
N ILE A 323 -21.91 -0.21 -4.56
CA ILE A 323 -21.46 -1.50 -5.07
C ILE A 323 -22.64 -2.44 -5.34
N ALA A 324 -23.65 -2.48 -4.46
CA ALA A 324 -24.86 -3.28 -4.68
C ALA A 324 -25.65 -2.81 -5.90
N THR A 325 -25.75 -1.49 -6.10
CA THR A 325 -26.42 -0.88 -7.26
C THR A 325 -25.68 -1.17 -8.56
N MET A 326 -24.34 -1.28 -8.53
CA MET A 326 -23.56 -1.70 -9.71
C MET A 326 -23.89 -3.12 -10.16
N LEU A 327 -24.35 -4.00 -9.28
CA LEU A 327 -24.75 -5.37 -9.65
C LEU A 327 -26.09 -5.42 -10.40
N GLU A 328 -26.91 -4.36 -10.32
CA GLU A 328 -28.14 -4.25 -11.12
C GLU A 328 -27.88 -3.78 -12.55
N ILE A 329 -26.68 -3.24 -12.83
CA ILE A 329 -26.27 -2.89 -14.19
C ILE A 329 -26.08 -4.19 -15.00
N LEU A 330 -26.66 -4.27 -16.20
CA LEU A 330 -26.47 -5.42 -17.09
C LEU A 330 -25.01 -5.54 -17.54
N ARG A 331 -24.45 -6.77 -17.54
CA ARG A 331 -23.03 -7.03 -17.85
C ARG A 331 -22.59 -6.59 -19.24
N ARG A 332 -23.54 -6.40 -20.17
CA ARG A 332 -23.30 -5.87 -21.52
C ARG A 332 -22.80 -4.42 -21.52
N PHE A 333 -23.13 -3.65 -20.48
CA PHE A 333 -22.74 -2.26 -20.37
C PHE A 333 -21.32 -2.13 -19.83
N ARG A 334 -20.55 -1.21 -20.42
CA ARG A 334 -19.20 -0.92 -19.95
C ARG A 334 -19.29 -0.05 -18.69
N ILE A 335 -18.60 -0.43 -17.62
CA ILE A 335 -18.53 0.35 -16.38
C ILE A 335 -17.18 1.06 -16.33
N ILE A 336 -17.17 2.34 -15.96
CA ILE A 336 -15.97 3.17 -15.89
C ILE A 336 -15.77 3.73 -14.47
N THR A 337 -14.57 3.57 -13.88
CA THR A 337 -14.21 4.04 -12.51
C THR A 337 -13.01 5.01 -12.47
N VAL A 338 -12.86 5.88 -11.47
CA VAL A 338 -11.83 6.97 -11.44
C VAL A 338 -10.92 6.96 -10.16
N GLU A 339 -9.55 7.06 -10.27
CA GLU A 339 -8.52 6.99 -9.15
C GLU A 339 -7.12 7.74 -9.46
N ASP A 340 -6.00 7.71 -8.65
CA ASP A 340 -4.83 8.72 -8.58
C ASP A 340 -3.32 8.39 -9.01
N SER A 341 -2.29 9.32 -9.08
CA SER A 341 -0.84 9.17 -9.64
C SER A 341 0.34 10.20 -9.33
N VAL A 342 1.62 10.02 -9.82
CA VAL A 342 2.87 10.89 -9.67
C VAL A 342 3.43 11.57 -10.96
N THR A 343 4.27 12.62 -10.94
CA THR A 343 4.74 13.35 -12.17
C THR A 343 6.01 12.81 -12.86
N GLY A 344 6.20 13.10 -14.16
CA GLY A 344 7.27 12.53 -15.00
C GLY A 344 8.70 13.03 -14.79
N GLU A 345 8.86 14.23 -14.24
CA GLU A 345 10.18 14.82 -13.99
C GLU A 345 10.91 14.15 -12.82
N CYS A 346 10.19 13.36 -12.01
CA CYS A 346 10.75 12.74 -10.84
C CYS A 346 11.75 11.65 -11.22
N GLU A 347 12.93 11.66 -10.59
CA GLU A 347 13.97 10.67 -10.82
C GLU A 347 13.74 9.38 -10.03
N ILE A 348 14.01 8.25 -10.67
CA ILE A 348 13.96 6.92 -10.09
C ILE A 348 15.30 6.20 -10.30
N LEU A 349 15.80 5.57 -9.24
CA LEU A 349 16.94 4.66 -9.29
C LEU A 349 16.38 3.23 -9.35
N PHE A 350 16.69 2.50 -10.41
CA PHE A 350 16.14 1.17 -10.66
C PHE A 350 17.21 0.22 -11.19
N ARG A 351 16.93 -1.08 -11.13
CA ARG A 351 17.81 -2.13 -11.66
C ARG A 351 17.17 -2.74 -12.90
N ARG A 352 17.83 -2.62 -14.05
CA ARG A 352 17.44 -3.19 -15.34
C ARG A 352 18.39 -4.31 -15.72
N ASN A 353 17.89 -5.54 -15.84
CA ASN A 353 18.70 -6.72 -16.21
C ASN A 353 19.99 -6.86 -15.38
N GLY A 354 19.93 -6.54 -14.09
CA GLY A 354 21.05 -6.63 -13.15
C GLY A 354 21.97 -5.40 -13.08
N LYS A 355 21.76 -4.37 -13.91
CA LYS A 355 22.52 -3.09 -13.88
C LYS A 355 21.70 -2.01 -13.20
N LEU A 356 22.33 -1.20 -12.35
CA LEU A 356 21.68 -0.03 -11.74
C LEU A 356 21.75 1.16 -12.69
N GLU A 357 20.62 1.83 -12.87
CA GLU A 357 20.42 2.99 -13.73
C GLU A 357 19.59 4.04 -12.97
N LYS A 358 19.87 5.32 -13.21
CA LYS A 358 19.13 6.44 -12.65
C LYS A 358 18.59 7.28 -13.80
N ARG A 359 17.26 7.41 -13.91
CA ARG A 359 16.62 8.22 -14.96
C ARG A 359 15.37 8.90 -14.43
N ARG A 360 14.83 9.83 -15.21
CA ARG A 360 13.48 10.34 -14.97
C ARG A 360 12.47 9.24 -15.22
N ILE A 361 11.45 9.15 -14.37
CA ILE A 361 10.39 8.15 -14.49
C ILE A 361 9.64 8.29 -15.82
N GLY A 362 9.48 9.53 -16.31
CA GLY A 362 8.90 9.81 -17.62
C GLY A 362 9.72 9.20 -18.74
N GLU A 363 11.00 9.56 -18.84
CA GLU A 363 11.92 9.05 -19.88
C GLU A 363 11.99 7.51 -19.90
N LEU A 364 12.01 6.87 -18.72
CA LEU A 364 12.00 5.41 -18.62
C LEU A 364 10.72 4.81 -19.22
N ILE A 365 9.56 5.34 -18.83
CA ILE A 365 8.29 4.77 -19.26
C ILE A 365 8.01 5.10 -20.73
N ASP A 366 8.39 6.29 -21.18
CA ASP A 366 8.32 6.71 -22.58
C ASP A 366 9.16 5.79 -23.47
N GLU A 367 10.41 5.50 -23.07
CA GLU A 367 11.29 4.54 -23.78
C GLU A 367 10.65 3.14 -23.85
N LEU A 368 10.05 2.67 -22.76
CA LEU A 368 9.40 1.36 -22.72
C LEU A 368 8.17 1.31 -23.62
N ILE A 369 7.40 2.40 -23.69
CA ILE A 369 6.25 2.55 -24.60
C ILE A 369 6.73 2.51 -26.06
N GLU A 370 7.77 3.26 -26.41
CA GLU A 370 8.32 3.28 -27.77
C GLU A 370 8.87 1.92 -28.20
N LYS A 371 9.53 1.21 -27.28
CA LYS A 371 10.25 -0.04 -27.58
C LYS A 371 9.34 -1.26 -27.62
N TYR A 372 8.39 -1.36 -26.69
CA TYR A 372 7.55 -2.56 -26.53
C TYR A 372 6.11 -2.34 -26.97
N GLY A 373 5.77 -1.12 -27.38
CA GLY A 373 4.39 -0.70 -27.52
C GLY A 373 3.73 -0.54 -26.15
N CYS A 374 2.50 -0.06 -26.18
CA CYS A 374 1.67 0.05 -24.99
C CYS A 374 0.24 -0.39 -25.30
N GLU A 375 -0.43 -0.89 -24.27
CA GLU A 375 -1.87 -1.03 -24.26
C GLU A 375 -2.44 0.36 -23.96
N PHE A 376 -3.04 1.00 -24.97
CA PHE A 376 -3.78 2.23 -24.77
C PHE A 376 -5.14 1.90 -24.16
N ILE A 377 -5.27 2.16 -22.86
CA ILE A 377 -6.50 1.92 -22.11
C ILE A 377 -6.85 3.23 -21.43
N ASN A 378 -7.96 3.84 -21.85
CA ASN A 378 -8.58 4.94 -21.11
C ASN A 378 -7.70 6.20 -20.97
N GLY A 379 -7.05 6.63 -22.06
CA GLY A 379 -6.15 7.78 -22.04
C GLY A 379 -4.82 7.52 -21.33
N ARG A 380 -4.57 6.25 -20.97
CA ARG A 380 -3.33 5.81 -20.34
C ARG A 380 -2.62 4.83 -21.24
N GLU A 381 -1.32 4.96 -21.27
CA GLU A 381 -0.42 4.06 -21.96
C GLU A 381 0.15 3.13 -20.91
N ILE A 382 -0.24 1.86 -20.98
CA ILE A 382 0.16 0.85 -20.02
C ILE A 382 1.10 -0.12 -20.71
N VAL A 383 2.30 -0.28 -20.13
CA VAL A 383 3.28 -1.27 -20.59
C VAL A 383 3.29 -2.44 -19.60
N ARG A 384 3.05 -3.64 -20.11
CA ARG A 384 3.04 -4.92 -19.36
C ARG A 384 3.87 -5.95 -20.10
N ASN A 385 4.24 -7.03 -19.40
CA ASN A 385 4.88 -8.21 -19.98
C ASN A 385 6.17 -7.91 -20.78
N ILE A 386 6.94 -6.91 -20.34
CA ILE A 386 8.23 -6.61 -20.97
C ILE A 386 9.23 -7.75 -20.69
N PRO A 387 10.09 -8.10 -21.67
CA PRO A 387 11.11 -9.14 -21.51
C PRO A 387 12.23 -8.72 -20.54
N GLU A 388 12.36 -7.43 -20.28
CA GLU A 388 13.36 -6.89 -19.38
C GLU A 388 12.96 -7.03 -17.91
N ASN A 389 13.90 -7.44 -17.07
CA ASN A 389 13.68 -7.46 -15.63
C ASN A 389 14.01 -6.08 -15.03
N ILE A 390 12.96 -5.30 -14.76
CA ILE A 390 13.06 -4.00 -14.10
C ILE A 390 12.62 -4.13 -12.64
N GLU A 391 13.50 -3.73 -11.73
CA GLU A 391 13.27 -3.74 -10.30
C GLU A 391 13.48 -2.34 -9.71
N VAL A 392 12.59 -1.92 -8.81
CA VAL A 392 12.64 -0.62 -8.12
C VAL A 392 12.85 -0.84 -6.63
N PHE A 393 13.40 0.16 -5.94
CA PHE A 393 13.50 0.10 -4.48
C PHE A 393 12.11 0.29 -3.87
N SER A 394 11.68 -0.66 -3.05
CA SER A 394 10.44 -0.64 -2.28
C SER A 394 10.75 -0.86 -0.79
N MET A 395 9.81 -0.43 0.06
CA MET A 395 9.85 -0.61 1.51
C MET A 395 8.94 -1.76 1.93
N ASN A 396 9.49 -2.65 2.75
CA ASN A 396 8.74 -3.68 3.46
C ASN A 396 9.19 -3.71 4.94
N HIS A 397 8.28 -3.44 5.89
CA HIS A 397 8.56 -3.37 7.33
C HIS A 397 9.79 -2.50 7.69
N GLY A 398 9.90 -1.32 7.06
CA GLY A 398 11.00 -0.39 7.29
C GLY A 398 12.37 -0.82 6.73
N ARG A 399 12.43 -1.93 5.99
CA ARG A 399 13.61 -2.34 5.21
C ARG A 399 13.40 -2.01 3.74
N ILE A 400 14.41 -1.45 3.11
CA ILE A 400 14.36 -1.13 1.67
C ILE A 400 15.01 -2.28 0.89
N ARG A 401 14.36 -2.74 -0.18
CA ARG A 401 14.82 -3.84 -1.05
C ARG A 401 14.44 -3.57 -2.50
N LEU A 402 15.12 -4.22 -3.45
CA LEU A 402 14.72 -4.20 -4.86
C LEU A 402 13.59 -5.21 -5.11
N LYS A 403 12.55 -4.77 -5.81
CA LYS A 403 11.39 -5.58 -6.19
C LYS A 403 11.00 -5.36 -7.63
N ARG A 404 10.49 -6.42 -8.27
CA ARG A 404 10.07 -6.41 -9.67
C ARG A 404 8.86 -5.51 -9.89
N VAL A 405 8.89 -4.77 -10.98
CA VAL A 405 7.76 -3.99 -11.50
C VAL A 405 6.84 -4.88 -12.33
N LYS A 406 5.53 -4.81 -12.04
CA LYS A 406 4.47 -5.53 -12.78
C LYS A 406 3.98 -4.76 -14.00
N SER A 407 3.79 -3.45 -13.87
CA SER A 407 3.29 -2.61 -14.95
C SER A 407 3.75 -1.17 -14.80
N PHE A 408 3.98 -0.52 -15.94
CA PHE A 408 4.28 0.90 -16.07
C PHE A 408 3.09 1.63 -16.66
N ILE A 409 2.79 2.81 -16.16
CA ILE A 409 1.58 3.56 -16.51
C ILE A 409 1.99 5.00 -16.81
N ARG A 410 1.59 5.53 -17.96
CA ARG A 410 1.67 6.95 -18.33
C ARG A 410 0.26 7.48 -18.62
N HIS A 411 -0.04 8.71 -18.21
CA HIS A 411 -1.23 9.44 -18.65
C HIS A 411 -0.95 10.94 -18.58
N GLY A 412 -1.47 11.73 -19.52
CA GLY A 412 -1.44 13.18 -19.40
C GLY A 412 -2.20 13.60 -18.13
N VAL A 413 -1.84 14.75 -17.54
CA VAL A 413 -2.28 15.61 -16.41
C VAL A 413 -2.52 17.13 -16.62
N LYS A 414 -3.62 17.81 -16.23
CA LYS A 414 -3.74 19.19 -15.71
C LYS A 414 -4.15 18.98 -14.26
N LYS A 415 -3.33 19.27 -13.27
CA LYS A 415 -3.80 19.38 -11.88
C LYS A 415 -2.81 20.08 -11.00
N ASP A 416 -3.27 20.50 -9.83
CA ASP A 416 -2.38 20.93 -8.76
C ASP A 416 -1.30 19.88 -8.55
N ILE A 417 -0.09 20.26 -8.92
CA ILE A 417 1.12 19.53 -8.63
C ILE A 417 1.67 20.13 -7.35
N PHE A 418 1.64 19.31 -6.31
CA PHE A 418 2.24 19.59 -5.02
C PHE A 418 3.72 19.24 -5.11
N GLU A 419 4.55 20.27 -4.96
CA GLU A 419 5.98 20.15 -4.77
C GLU A 419 6.27 20.15 -3.27
N VAL A 420 6.59 18.99 -2.72
CA VAL A 420 6.96 18.82 -1.31
C VAL A 420 8.48 18.82 -1.21
N GLU A 421 9.04 19.79 -0.48
CA GLU A 421 10.47 19.91 -0.20
C GLU A 421 10.73 19.58 1.28
N THR A 422 11.65 18.65 1.52
CA THR A 422 12.06 18.21 2.86
C THR A 422 13.25 19.01 3.38
N ARG A 423 13.58 18.88 4.66
CA ARG A 423 14.68 19.56 5.33
C ARG A 423 16.04 19.10 4.85
N SER A 424 16.19 17.86 4.39
CA SER A 424 17.41 17.41 3.69
C SER A 424 17.53 17.94 2.26
N GLY A 425 16.54 18.69 1.75
CA GLY A 425 16.53 19.24 0.40
C GLY A 425 16.04 18.28 -0.69
N LYS A 426 15.52 17.09 -0.31
CA LYS A 426 14.80 16.21 -1.25
C LYS A 426 13.48 16.87 -1.64
N ARG A 427 13.10 16.73 -2.90
CA ARG A 427 11.92 17.37 -3.46
C ARG A 427 11.18 16.40 -4.37
N ILE A 428 9.90 16.17 -4.10
CA ILE A 428 9.03 15.35 -4.95
C ILE A 428 7.87 16.19 -5.47
N ARG A 429 7.52 15.99 -6.75
CA ARG A 429 6.38 16.63 -7.42
C ARG A 429 5.31 15.58 -7.68
N VAL A 430 4.18 15.70 -7.01
CA VAL A 430 3.09 14.71 -7.06
C VAL A 430 1.73 15.39 -7.07
N THR A 431 0.71 14.63 -7.40
CA THR A 431 -0.68 15.11 -7.31
C THR A 431 -1.10 15.18 -5.85
N GLY A 432 -2.03 16.07 -5.50
CA GLY A 432 -2.49 16.25 -4.11
C GLY A 432 -3.16 15.02 -3.50
N ASP A 433 -3.62 14.07 -4.33
CA ASP A 433 -4.21 12.80 -3.90
C ASP A 433 -3.18 11.67 -3.74
N HIS A 434 -1.96 11.85 -4.24
CA HIS A 434 -0.93 10.84 -4.09
C HIS A 434 -0.57 10.65 -2.62
N SER A 435 -0.34 9.40 -2.21
CA SER A 435 -0.01 9.05 -0.84
C SER A 435 1.51 8.90 -0.68
N LEU A 436 2.08 9.59 0.31
CA LEU A 436 3.44 9.38 0.79
C LEU A 436 3.40 8.69 2.15
N PHE A 437 4.53 8.35 2.75
CA PHE A 437 4.56 7.69 4.07
C PHE A 437 5.01 8.65 5.18
N THR A 438 4.34 8.59 6.33
CA THR A 438 4.69 9.30 7.57
C THR A 438 4.72 8.34 8.76
N LEU A 439 5.12 8.83 9.93
CA LEU A 439 5.06 8.09 11.19
C LEU A 439 3.78 8.50 11.93
N ASP A 440 2.84 7.57 12.12
CA ASP A 440 1.61 7.83 12.85
C ASP A 440 1.85 8.06 14.36
N LYS A 441 0.79 8.43 15.09
CA LYS A 441 0.90 8.82 16.51
C LYS A 441 1.33 7.65 17.40
N GLU A 442 1.07 6.42 16.96
CA GLU A 442 1.41 5.18 17.61
C GLU A 442 2.83 4.69 17.23
N GLY A 443 3.52 5.40 16.32
CA GLY A 443 4.87 5.13 15.86
C GLY A 443 4.95 4.14 14.69
N ASN A 444 3.87 3.90 13.94
CA ASN A 444 3.88 3.02 12.76
C ASN A 444 4.13 3.83 11.49
N VAL A 445 4.74 3.20 10.49
CA VAL A 445 4.84 3.79 9.15
C VAL A 445 3.47 3.67 8.48
N ALA A 446 2.86 4.79 8.07
CA ALA A 446 1.52 4.83 7.50
C ALA A 446 1.45 5.75 6.28
N PRO A 447 0.61 5.42 5.26
CA PRO A 447 0.39 6.32 4.14
C PRO A 447 -0.42 7.55 4.54
N VAL A 448 -0.11 8.70 3.96
CA VAL A 448 -0.76 10.00 4.14
C VAL A 448 -0.84 10.72 2.81
N ARG A 449 -2.00 11.31 2.50
CA ARG A 449 -2.19 12.06 1.25
C ARG A 449 -1.41 13.36 1.28
N VAL A 450 -0.87 13.77 0.15
CA VAL A 450 -0.03 14.96 0.06
C VAL A 450 -0.77 16.24 0.47
N ARG A 451 -2.07 16.32 0.18
CA ARG A 451 -2.93 17.43 0.63
C ARG A 451 -3.11 17.53 2.15
N ASP A 452 -2.95 16.42 2.87
CA ASP A 452 -3.14 16.36 4.32
C ASP A 452 -1.85 16.69 5.08
N LEU A 453 -0.71 16.75 4.36
CA LEU A 453 0.59 17.09 4.91
C LEU A 453 0.70 18.58 5.23
N LYS A 454 1.41 18.88 6.30
CA LYS A 454 1.74 20.24 6.72
C LYS A 454 3.25 20.43 6.84
N VAL A 455 3.69 21.68 6.72
CA VAL A 455 5.08 22.05 7.02
C VAL A 455 5.37 21.69 8.48
N GLY A 456 6.48 20.99 8.72
CA GLY A 456 6.84 20.42 10.01
C GLY A 456 6.48 18.94 10.22
N ASP A 457 5.61 18.36 9.38
CA ASP A 457 5.39 16.90 9.39
C ASP A 457 6.63 16.15 8.89
N TYR A 458 6.71 14.84 9.14
CA TYR A 458 7.86 14.02 8.74
C TYR A 458 7.49 13.01 7.66
N LEU A 459 8.31 12.91 6.62
CA LEU A 459 8.16 11.94 5.53
C LEU A 459 9.19 10.82 5.64
N ALA A 460 8.78 9.62 5.24
CA ALA A 460 9.67 8.49 5.11
C ALA A 460 10.54 8.64 3.86
N THR A 461 11.85 8.67 4.07
CA THR A 461 12.86 8.69 3.01
C THR A 461 13.88 7.59 3.26
N PRO A 462 14.67 7.13 2.28
CA PRO A 462 15.74 6.19 2.52
C PRO A 462 16.83 6.81 3.40
N ARG A 463 17.23 6.08 4.45
CA ARG A 463 18.47 6.30 5.22
C ARG A 463 19.65 5.58 4.59
N ILE A 464 19.38 4.42 4.03
CA ILE A 464 20.33 3.60 3.29
C ILE A 464 19.62 2.95 2.12
N LEU A 465 20.28 2.91 0.96
CA LEU A 465 19.83 2.12 -0.18
C LEU A 465 20.67 0.83 -0.24
N PRO A 466 20.04 -0.36 -0.32
CA PRO A 466 20.79 -1.61 -0.33
C PRO A 466 21.63 -1.70 -1.60
N TRP A 467 22.85 -2.19 -1.46
CA TRP A 467 23.85 -2.23 -2.52
C TRP A 467 23.76 -3.51 -3.36
N PRO A 468 23.41 -3.44 -4.67
CA PRO A 468 23.29 -4.65 -5.49
C PRO A 468 24.50 -4.90 -6.41
N ALA A 469 25.43 -3.94 -6.56
CA ALA A 469 26.44 -3.97 -7.63
C ALA A 469 27.75 -4.68 -7.24
N LYS A 470 28.21 -5.59 -8.12
CA LYS A 470 29.43 -6.41 -7.95
C LYS A 470 30.74 -5.68 -8.32
N GLY A 471 30.66 -4.45 -8.84
CA GLY A 471 31.80 -3.69 -9.33
C GLY A 471 32.21 -4.00 -10.76
N LYS A 472 32.97 -3.07 -11.36
CA LYS A 472 33.46 -3.17 -12.75
C LYS A 472 34.99 -3.24 -12.75
N LYS A 473 35.58 -4.24 -13.41
CA LYS A 473 37.05 -4.33 -13.53
C LYS A 473 37.64 -3.21 -14.39
N GLY A 474 36.91 -2.80 -15.42
CA GLY A 474 37.36 -1.81 -16.38
C GLY A 474 36.33 -1.55 -17.46
N ILE A 475 36.63 -0.62 -18.36
CA ILE A 475 35.84 -0.31 -19.56
C ILE A 475 36.67 -0.68 -20.78
N ASN A 476 36.09 -1.45 -21.69
CA ASN A 476 36.75 -1.87 -22.92
C ASN A 476 36.35 -0.92 -24.06
N LEU A 477 37.31 -0.16 -24.56
CA LEU A 477 37.08 0.83 -25.61
C LEU A 477 36.71 0.22 -26.96
N LEU A 478 36.96 -1.08 -27.18
CA LEU A 478 36.47 -1.77 -28.39
C LEU A 478 34.95 -1.88 -28.41
N ASP A 479 34.29 -1.87 -27.25
CA ASP A 479 32.84 -1.95 -27.15
C ASP A 479 32.18 -0.58 -27.47
N HIS A 480 32.98 0.48 -27.61
CA HIS A 480 32.55 1.88 -27.81
C HIS A 480 33.22 2.53 -29.03
N LEU A 481 33.63 1.75 -30.04
CA LEU A 481 34.30 2.30 -31.22
C LEU A 481 33.45 3.33 -32.00
N ASP A 482 32.13 3.23 -31.87
CA ASP A 482 31.14 4.15 -32.45
C ASP A 482 31.30 5.59 -31.97
N GLU A 483 31.80 5.75 -30.74
CA GLU A 483 31.99 7.05 -30.12
C GLU A 483 33.39 7.63 -30.42
N LEU A 484 34.29 6.78 -30.93
CA LEU A 484 35.73 7.01 -31.10
C LEU A 484 36.11 7.17 -32.58
N ASP A 485 35.36 8.00 -33.30
CA ASP A 485 35.65 8.38 -34.67
C ASP A 485 37.06 8.99 -34.84
N ASP A 486 37.71 8.73 -35.98
CA ASP A 486 39.05 9.21 -36.34
C ASP A 486 40.21 8.75 -35.43
N THR A 487 40.03 7.59 -34.81
CA THR A 487 41.06 6.92 -34.01
C THR A 487 41.63 5.67 -34.70
N PHE A 488 42.75 5.20 -34.19
CA PHE A 488 43.46 4.02 -34.67
C PHE A 488 43.75 3.09 -33.50
N ILE A 489 43.52 1.81 -33.71
CA ILE A 489 43.95 0.75 -32.80
C ILE A 489 45.35 0.30 -33.22
N VAL A 490 46.26 0.23 -32.26
CA VAL A 490 47.64 -0.20 -32.44
C VAL A 490 47.95 -1.34 -31.49
N GLY A 491 48.82 -2.25 -31.93
CA GLY A 491 49.33 -3.31 -31.07
C GLY A 491 49.91 -4.49 -31.84
N PRO A 492 50.61 -5.42 -31.15
CA PRO A 492 51.32 -6.52 -31.79
C PRO A 492 50.40 -7.45 -32.60
N SER A 493 49.17 -7.65 -32.11
CA SER A 493 48.17 -8.53 -32.72
C SER A 493 47.52 -7.93 -33.98
N ILE A 494 47.56 -6.61 -34.17
CA ILE A 494 46.94 -5.94 -35.33
C ILE A 494 47.56 -6.38 -36.65
N LYS A 495 48.88 -6.59 -36.68
CA LYS A 495 49.57 -7.09 -37.87
C LYS A 495 49.08 -8.47 -38.29
N LYS A 496 48.79 -9.36 -37.32
CA LYS A 496 48.19 -10.68 -37.58
C LYS A 496 46.76 -10.56 -38.10
N ILE A 497 45.95 -9.69 -37.50
CA ILE A 497 44.57 -9.41 -37.92
C ILE A 497 44.53 -8.91 -39.37
N ILE A 498 45.41 -7.97 -39.73
CA ILE A 498 45.49 -7.45 -41.09
C ILE A 498 45.88 -8.54 -42.09
N LYS A 499 46.86 -9.39 -41.74
CA LYS A 499 47.31 -10.48 -42.62
C LYS A 499 46.22 -11.53 -42.85
N LYS A 500 45.42 -11.86 -41.82
CA LYS A 500 44.37 -12.90 -41.90
C LYS A 500 43.12 -12.42 -42.64
N ASN A 501 42.83 -11.11 -42.64
CA ASN A 501 41.59 -10.54 -43.17
C ASN A 501 41.85 -9.53 -44.32
N GLU A 502 42.91 -9.73 -45.10
CA GLU A 502 43.40 -8.72 -46.04
C GLU A 502 42.38 -8.35 -47.13
N GLU A 503 41.65 -9.33 -47.69
CA GLU A 503 40.60 -9.09 -48.70
C GLU A 503 39.36 -8.41 -48.11
N GLU A 504 39.00 -8.74 -46.87
CA GLU A 504 37.87 -8.13 -46.19
C GLU A 504 38.17 -6.66 -45.84
N ILE A 505 39.38 -6.40 -45.36
CA ILE A 505 39.87 -5.05 -45.07
C ILE A 505 39.90 -4.21 -46.35
N LYS A 506 40.27 -4.76 -47.51
CA LYS A 506 40.20 -4.05 -48.80
C LYS A 506 38.78 -3.61 -49.11
N ARG A 507 37.80 -4.51 -48.99
CA ARG A 507 36.38 -4.19 -49.22
C ARG A 507 35.89 -3.09 -48.27
N ILE A 508 36.15 -3.23 -46.98
CA ILE A 508 35.74 -2.24 -45.96
C ILE A 508 36.46 -0.90 -46.16
N ALA A 509 37.74 -0.91 -46.54
CA ALA A 509 38.49 0.32 -46.79
C ALA A 509 37.94 1.11 -47.99
N ILE A 510 37.46 0.43 -49.03
CA ILE A 510 36.77 1.07 -50.16
C ILE A 510 35.40 1.59 -49.73
N GLU A 511 34.61 0.77 -49.03
CA GLU A 511 33.28 1.13 -48.49
C GLU A 511 33.34 2.40 -47.63
N LEU A 512 34.35 2.51 -46.78
CA LEU A 512 34.56 3.64 -45.86
C LEU A 512 35.34 4.81 -46.49
N GLY A 513 35.67 4.76 -47.78
CA GLY A 513 36.32 5.86 -48.50
C GLY A 513 37.82 6.05 -48.19
N TYR A 514 38.49 5.07 -47.58
CA TYR A 514 39.95 5.09 -47.38
C TYR A 514 40.74 4.81 -48.67
N ALA A 515 40.10 4.27 -49.71
CA ALA A 515 40.68 4.01 -51.03
C ALA A 515 39.64 4.29 -52.14
N VAL A 516 40.08 4.82 -53.28
CA VAL A 516 39.23 5.13 -54.44
C VAL A 516 39.24 3.95 -55.42
N THR A 517 38.08 3.62 -56.01
CA THR A 517 37.88 2.65 -57.10
C THR A 517 38.46 3.14 -58.44
N LYS A 518 39.71 3.64 -58.47
CA LYS A 518 40.42 3.95 -59.72
C LYS A 518 41.52 2.90 -59.96
N PRO A 519 41.68 2.36 -61.19
CA PRO A 519 42.61 1.25 -61.49
C PRO A 519 44.07 1.51 -61.10
N TRP A 520 44.48 2.77 -61.01
CA TRP A 520 45.86 3.19 -60.78
C TRP A 520 46.16 3.64 -59.34
N ASN A 521 45.15 3.70 -58.45
CA ASN A 521 45.36 4.15 -57.06
C ASN A 521 45.19 2.98 -56.09
N TYR A 522 46.32 2.35 -55.77
CA TYR A 522 46.46 1.07 -55.08
C TYR A 522 45.87 1.07 -53.64
N PRO A 523 44.79 0.31 -53.33
CA PRO A 523 44.37 0.02 -51.94
C PRO A 523 45.45 -0.75 -51.16
N LYS A 524 46.33 -1.45 -51.89
CA LYS A 524 47.51 -2.15 -51.36
C LYS A 524 48.44 -1.21 -50.58
N SER A 525 48.65 0.05 -51.02
CA SER A 525 49.61 0.96 -50.35
C SER A 525 49.14 1.38 -48.95
N VAL A 526 47.86 1.67 -48.80
CA VAL A 526 47.23 2.06 -47.52
C VAL A 526 47.23 0.90 -46.54
N ILE A 527 46.81 -0.29 -46.99
CA ILE A 527 46.78 -1.50 -46.16
C ILE A 527 48.18 -1.97 -45.81
N GLN A 528 49.13 -1.86 -46.74
CA GLN A 528 50.54 -2.17 -46.47
C GLN A 528 51.15 -1.18 -45.47
N ASN A 529 50.75 0.09 -45.51
CA ASN A 529 51.14 1.07 -44.49
C ASN A 529 50.55 0.74 -43.10
N TRP A 530 49.28 0.34 -43.04
CA TRP A 530 48.62 -0.15 -41.82
C TRP A 530 49.31 -1.40 -41.25
N LYS A 531 49.60 -2.37 -42.12
CA LYS A 531 50.32 -3.61 -41.79
C LYS A 531 51.75 -3.35 -41.30
N ARG A 532 52.46 -2.41 -41.95
CA ARG A 532 53.83 -2.03 -41.58
C ARG A 532 53.90 -1.36 -40.21
N LYS A 533 52.93 -0.49 -39.90
CA LYS A 533 52.87 0.25 -38.64
C LYS A 533 52.06 -0.47 -37.55
N SER A 534 51.57 -1.68 -37.82
CA SER A 534 50.69 -2.44 -36.91
C SER A 534 49.51 -1.60 -36.40
N LEU A 535 48.88 -0.86 -37.32
CA LEU A 535 47.84 0.14 -37.05
C LEU A 535 46.59 -0.18 -37.85
N LEU A 536 45.40 -0.01 -37.29
CA LEU A 536 44.14 -0.17 -38.02
C LEU A 536 43.14 0.93 -37.62
N PRO A 537 42.45 1.60 -38.55
CA PRO A 537 41.41 2.57 -38.19
C PRO A 537 40.29 1.91 -37.37
N SER A 538 39.78 2.62 -36.35
CA SER A 538 38.69 2.14 -35.49
C SER A 538 37.45 1.72 -36.28
N LYS A 539 37.07 2.52 -37.30
CA LYS A 539 35.94 2.23 -38.20
C LYS A 539 36.11 0.93 -38.99
N VAL A 540 37.34 0.64 -39.43
CA VAL A 540 37.65 -0.62 -40.15
C VAL A 540 37.58 -1.80 -39.19
N LEU A 541 38.16 -1.67 -37.99
CA LEU A 541 38.10 -2.73 -36.98
C LEU A 541 36.65 -3.02 -36.55
N ARG A 542 35.84 -1.98 -36.35
CA ARG A 542 34.40 -2.11 -36.04
C ARG A 542 33.68 -2.97 -37.07
N LYS A 543 33.78 -2.63 -38.36
CA LYS A 543 33.16 -3.39 -39.45
C LYS A 543 33.64 -4.84 -39.52
N LEU A 544 34.90 -5.11 -39.15
CA LEU A 544 35.39 -6.47 -39.03
C LEU A 544 34.76 -7.21 -37.84
N ILE A 545 34.61 -6.56 -36.68
CA ILE A 545 33.95 -7.14 -35.50
C ILE A 545 32.47 -7.43 -35.79
N GLU A 546 31.77 -6.50 -36.46
CA GLU A 546 30.38 -6.69 -36.93
C GLU A 546 30.26 -7.89 -37.88
N ARG A 547 31.31 -8.20 -38.66
CA ARG A 547 31.39 -9.36 -39.56
C ARG A 547 31.97 -10.62 -38.87
N GLY A 548 32.03 -10.63 -37.53
CA GLY A 548 32.37 -11.82 -36.73
C GLY A 548 33.84 -11.98 -36.35
N LEU A 549 34.69 -10.96 -36.55
CA LEU A 549 36.08 -11.01 -36.10
C LEU A 549 36.15 -11.00 -34.57
N GLN A 550 36.71 -12.07 -33.99
CA GLN A 550 37.09 -12.06 -32.58
C GLN A 550 38.50 -11.49 -32.39
N VAL A 551 38.58 -10.42 -31.61
CA VAL A 551 39.84 -9.76 -31.27
C VAL A 551 40.26 -10.23 -29.88
N GLU A 552 41.41 -10.91 -29.80
CA GLU A 552 42.00 -11.28 -28.52
C GLU A 552 42.33 -10.02 -27.70
N LYS A 553 41.96 -10.04 -26.41
CA LYS A 553 42.17 -8.95 -25.44
C LYS A 553 43.64 -8.83 -25.01
N GLY A 554 44.55 -8.72 -25.98
CA GLY A 554 45.97 -8.46 -25.75
C GLY A 554 46.29 -6.99 -25.46
N GLU A 555 47.57 -6.64 -25.43
CA GLU A 555 48.11 -5.28 -25.30
C GLU A 555 47.78 -4.42 -26.53
N LEU A 556 46.50 -4.09 -26.69
CA LEU A 556 46.02 -3.14 -27.68
C LEU A 556 45.90 -1.76 -27.05
N GLU A 557 46.33 -0.76 -27.80
CA GLU A 557 46.19 0.64 -27.45
C GLU A 557 45.40 1.38 -28.53
N ILE A 558 44.81 2.50 -28.14
CA ILE A 558 44.08 3.38 -29.05
C ILE A 558 44.76 4.74 -29.09
N LYS A 559 44.86 5.33 -30.28
CA LYS A 559 45.45 6.65 -30.49
C LYS A 559 44.73 7.46 -31.56
N VAL A 560 44.96 8.76 -31.54
CA VAL A 560 44.64 9.65 -32.66
C VAL A 560 45.82 9.71 -33.66
N LYS A 561 45.59 10.22 -34.88
CA LYS A 561 46.59 10.30 -35.97
C LYS A 561 47.95 10.88 -35.51
N SER A 562 47.91 11.94 -34.70
CA SER A 562 49.07 12.60 -34.11
C SER A 562 48.83 12.82 -32.61
N GLY A 563 49.32 11.89 -31.79
CA GLY A 563 49.20 11.94 -30.33
C GLY A 563 49.62 10.64 -29.65
N ASN A 564 49.61 10.70 -28.32
CA ASN A 564 49.86 9.55 -27.44
C ASN A 564 48.80 8.46 -27.64
N SER A 565 49.14 7.24 -27.30
CA SER A 565 48.23 6.11 -27.21
C SER A 565 47.81 5.88 -25.75
N ILE A 566 46.64 5.29 -25.54
CA ILE A 566 46.20 4.82 -24.22
C ILE A 566 45.70 3.37 -24.33
N PRO A 567 45.72 2.58 -23.25
CA PRO A 567 45.24 1.21 -23.27
C PRO A 567 43.76 1.12 -23.70
N VAL A 568 43.45 0.13 -24.52
CA VAL A 568 42.06 -0.16 -24.93
C VAL A 568 41.21 -0.64 -23.76
N PHE A 569 41.80 -1.32 -22.78
CA PHE A 569 41.10 -1.70 -21.55
C PHE A 569 41.45 -0.73 -20.42
N LEU A 570 40.54 0.16 -20.10
CA LEU A 570 40.67 1.12 -19.00
C LEU A 570 40.37 0.44 -17.68
N LYS A 571 41.39 0.17 -16.87
CA LYS A 571 41.21 -0.36 -15.51
C LYS A 571 40.57 0.72 -14.62
N LEU A 572 39.45 0.40 -13.98
CA LEU A 572 38.78 1.28 -13.03
C LEU A 572 39.34 1.07 -11.61
N ASN A 573 40.63 1.41 -11.45
CA ASN A 573 41.34 1.36 -10.17
C ASN A 573 41.00 2.58 -9.29
N GLU A 574 41.51 2.58 -8.06
CA GLU A 574 41.23 3.64 -7.09
C GLU A 574 41.74 5.00 -7.54
N ASP A 575 42.96 5.08 -8.08
CA ASP A 575 43.56 6.34 -8.53
C ASP A 575 42.79 6.95 -9.70
N PHE A 576 42.42 6.16 -10.70
CA PHE A 576 41.67 6.64 -11.86
C PHE A 576 40.26 7.08 -11.49
N LEU A 577 39.57 6.36 -10.60
CA LEU A 577 38.26 6.78 -10.10
C LEU A 577 38.35 8.05 -9.24
N THR A 578 39.41 8.19 -8.43
CA THR A 578 39.66 9.40 -7.66
C THR A 578 39.92 10.59 -8.59
N PHE A 579 40.69 10.39 -9.66
CA PHE A 579 40.90 11.38 -10.70
C PHE A 579 39.61 11.79 -11.42
N ILE A 580 38.73 10.83 -11.77
CA ILE A 580 37.40 11.13 -12.31
C ILE A 580 36.59 11.98 -11.32
N GLY A 581 36.69 11.68 -10.02
CA GLY A 581 36.07 12.46 -8.97
C GLY A 581 36.59 13.90 -8.91
N LEU A 582 37.92 14.10 -9.01
CA LEU A 582 38.53 15.43 -9.11
C LEU A 582 38.04 16.18 -10.35
N TRP A 583 37.89 15.48 -11.49
CA TRP A 583 37.36 16.09 -12.70
C TRP A 583 35.89 16.53 -12.53
N LEU A 584 35.06 15.72 -11.86
CA LEU A 584 33.66 16.06 -11.57
C LEU A 584 33.53 17.28 -10.66
N ALA A 585 34.47 17.49 -9.74
CA ALA A 585 34.59 18.71 -8.96
C ALA A 585 35.08 19.87 -9.85
N ASP A 586 36.39 19.95 -10.07
CA ASP A 586 37.05 21.14 -10.64
C ASP A 586 37.82 20.84 -11.95
N GLY A 587 37.32 19.88 -12.72
CA GLY A 587 37.85 19.53 -14.04
C GLY A 587 37.18 20.25 -15.20
N CYS A 588 37.94 20.52 -16.25
CA CYS A 588 37.43 21.00 -17.54
C CYS A 588 38.24 20.41 -18.71
N TYR A 589 37.83 20.73 -19.92
CA TYR A 589 38.54 20.35 -21.14
C TYR A 589 38.95 21.59 -21.92
N ASP A 590 40.14 21.55 -22.51
CA ASP A 590 40.51 22.48 -23.59
C ASP A 590 40.33 21.78 -24.97
N LYS A 591 40.97 22.30 -26.03
CA LYS A 591 40.92 21.68 -27.37
C LYS A 591 41.53 20.27 -27.43
N ARG A 592 42.54 19.94 -26.64
CA ARG A 592 43.35 18.70 -26.72
C ARG A 592 43.59 17.99 -25.39
N SER A 593 43.27 18.59 -24.26
CA SER A 593 43.77 18.20 -22.94
C SER A 593 42.64 18.09 -21.93
N VAL A 594 42.90 17.30 -20.89
CA VAL A 594 42.08 17.26 -19.67
C VAL A 594 42.77 18.14 -18.65
N ILE A 595 42.05 19.12 -18.10
CA ILE A 595 42.56 20.07 -17.12
C ILE A 595 41.85 19.82 -15.80
N ILE A 596 42.61 19.81 -14.71
CA ILE A 596 42.07 19.77 -13.35
C ILE A 596 42.74 20.88 -12.55
N SER A 597 41.93 21.75 -11.94
CA SER A 597 42.40 22.80 -11.06
C SER A 597 42.65 22.23 -9.65
N VAL A 598 43.92 22.16 -9.23
CA VAL A 598 44.31 21.52 -7.95
C VAL A 598 45.45 22.28 -7.27
N VAL A 599 45.18 22.80 -6.07
CA VAL A 599 46.15 23.61 -5.33
C VAL A 599 47.06 22.77 -4.44
N ASP A 600 46.54 21.70 -3.83
CA ASP A 600 47.29 20.90 -2.85
C ASP A 600 48.14 19.79 -3.50
N GLU A 601 49.24 19.41 -2.85
CA GLU A 601 50.17 18.43 -3.41
C GLU A 601 49.60 17.00 -3.40
N ASP A 602 48.75 16.65 -2.42
CA ASP A 602 48.16 15.31 -2.31
C ASP A 602 47.20 15.03 -3.49
N THR A 603 46.42 16.01 -3.94
CA THR A 603 45.55 15.91 -5.13
C THR A 603 46.36 15.95 -6.44
N ARG A 604 47.41 16.78 -6.51
CA ARG A 604 48.34 16.81 -7.66
C ARG A 604 49.02 15.46 -7.90
N GLU A 605 49.35 14.72 -6.84
CA GLU A 605 49.94 13.39 -6.94
C GLU A 605 49.02 12.40 -7.69
N ILE A 606 47.70 12.44 -7.45
CA ILE A 606 46.73 11.61 -8.18
C ILE A 606 46.71 11.94 -9.67
N VAL A 607 46.73 13.23 -10.02
CA VAL A 607 46.77 13.68 -11.42
C VAL A 607 48.06 13.20 -12.11
N LYS A 608 49.20 13.29 -11.42
CA LYS A 608 50.50 12.79 -11.91
C LYS A 608 50.49 11.27 -12.10
N LYS A 609 50.00 10.50 -11.14
CA LYS A 609 49.86 9.03 -11.22
C LYS A 609 49.00 8.58 -12.39
N VAL A 610 47.89 9.29 -12.65
CA VAL A 610 47.03 8.98 -13.80
C VAL A 610 47.73 9.35 -15.11
N GLY A 611 48.50 10.45 -15.14
CA GLY A 611 49.40 10.76 -16.25
C GLY A 611 50.38 9.62 -16.54
N GLU A 612 51.08 9.13 -15.51
CA GLU A 612 52.02 7.99 -15.61
C GLU A 612 51.33 6.70 -16.06
N MET A 613 50.17 6.38 -15.48
CA MET A 613 49.36 5.20 -15.81
C MET A 613 49.01 5.14 -17.31
N PHE A 614 48.83 6.29 -17.95
CA PHE A 614 48.50 6.40 -19.36
C PHE A 614 49.69 6.82 -20.25
N GLY A 615 50.89 7.00 -19.68
CA GLY A 615 52.05 7.51 -20.43
C GLY A 615 51.86 8.94 -20.98
N ILE A 616 51.06 9.76 -20.30
CA ILE A 616 50.72 11.12 -20.72
C ILE A 616 51.53 12.12 -19.90
N ARG A 617 52.13 13.08 -20.60
CA ARG A 617 52.85 14.19 -19.97
C ARG A 617 51.88 15.13 -19.26
N VAL A 618 52.10 15.33 -17.96
CA VAL A 618 51.38 16.33 -17.15
C VAL A 618 52.17 17.63 -17.15
N ARG A 619 51.51 18.76 -17.45
CA ARG A 619 52.10 20.11 -17.41
C ARG A 619 51.32 20.99 -16.44
N THR A 620 52.00 21.96 -15.85
CA THR A 620 51.32 23.04 -15.12
C THR A 620 50.74 24.03 -16.13
N HIS A 621 49.49 24.41 -15.94
CA HIS A 621 48.81 25.43 -16.72
C HIS A 621 49.35 26.83 -16.41
N SER A 622 49.04 27.82 -17.25
CA SER A 622 49.54 29.19 -17.10
C SER A 622 49.08 29.91 -15.84
N ASP A 623 48.00 29.42 -15.20
CA ASP A 623 47.48 29.95 -13.94
C ASP A 623 48.34 29.56 -12.71
N GLY A 624 49.30 28.64 -12.86
CA GLY A 624 50.23 28.21 -11.82
C GLY A 624 49.67 27.16 -10.84
N TYR A 625 48.38 26.82 -10.94
CA TYR A 625 47.76 25.83 -10.04
C TYR A 625 47.02 24.70 -10.75
N SER A 626 46.56 24.87 -11.99
CA SER A 626 45.90 23.78 -12.73
C SER A 626 46.92 22.85 -13.38
N LEU A 627 46.60 21.56 -13.42
CA LEU A 627 47.39 20.54 -14.10
C LEU A 627 46.69 20.10 -15.39
N MET A 628 47.46 19.99 -16.46
CA MET A 628 47.01 19.65 -17.79
C MET A 628 47.60 18.32 -18.24
N LEU A 629 46.73 17.36 -18.54
CA LEU A 629 47.07 16.12 -19.24
C LEU A 629 46.90 16.34 -20.75
N ASP A 630 48.03 16.57 -21.44
CA ASP A 630 48.09 16.84 -22.87
C ASP A 630 47.84 15.57 -23.70
N SER A 631 46.56 15.17 -23.81
CA SER A 631 46.15 13.96 -24.52
C SER A 631 44.75 14.07 -25.11
N LYS A 632 44.70 14.24 -26.44
CA LYS A 632 43.45 14.33 -27.19
C LYS A 632 42.63 13.04 -27.08
N ILE A 633 43.31 11.88 -27.07
CA ILE A 633 42.62 10.60 -26.95
C ILE A 633 42.00 10.40 -25.57
N LEU A 634 42.71 10.78 -24.49
CA LEU A 634 42.16 10.70 -23.14
C LEU A 634 40.94 11.61 -22.99
N LYS A 635 41.02 12.85 -23.48
CA LYS A 635 39.86 13.75 -23.53
C LYS A 635 38.67 13.09 -24.24
N VAL A 636 38.86 12.63 -25.48
CA VAL A 636 37.78 12.04 -26.28
C VAL A 636 37.16 10.84 -25.56
N VAL A 637 37.98 10.01 -24.92
CA VAL A 637 37.49 8.85 -24.18
C VAL A 637 36.74 9.24 -22.91
N MET A 638 37.26 10.18 -22.12
CA MET A 638 36.55 10.67 -20.92
C MET A 638 35.23 11.34 -21.30
N GLU A 639 35.24 12.21 -22.31
CA GLU A 639 34.09 12.97 -22.74
C GLU A 639 33.03 12.09 -23.40
N ARG A 640 33.43 11.22 -24.35
CA ARG A 640 32.47 10.45 -25.15
C ARG A 640 32.08 9.15 -24.48
N VAL A 641 33.07 8.33 -24.09
CA VAL A 641 32.90 6.96 -23.57
C VAL A 641 32.61 6.90 -22.08
N LEU A 642 33.29 7.71 -21.27
CA LEU A 642 32.98 7.80 -19.83
C LEU A 642 31.83 8.76 -19.53
N GLU A 643 31.30 9.43 -20.56
CA GLU A 643 30.20 10.40 -20.48
C GLU A 643 30.46 11.56 -19.51
N LEU A 644 31.73 11.88 -19.27
CA LEU A 644 32.15 13.01 -18.44
C LEU A 644 32.04 14.29 -19.27
N ARG A 645 30.80 14.76 -19.45
CA ARG A 645 30.45 15.92 -20.29
C ARG A 645 29.95 17.09 -19.44
N GLY A 646 29.87 18.25 -20.08
CA GLY A 646 29.27 19.45 -19.51
C GLY A 646 30.28 20.40 -18.87
N ASP A 647 29.77 21.57 -18.53
CA ASP A 647 30.43 22.62 -17.76
C ASP A 647 30.01 22.56 -16.28
N ALA A 648 30.46 23.52 -15.47
CA ALA A 648 30.14 23.59 -14.04
C ALA A 648 28.63 23.54 -13.73
N TYR A 649 27.76 24.00 -14.64
CA TYR A 649 26.31 24.03 -14.47
C TYR A 649 25.63 22.71 -14.86
N THR A 650 26.22 21.97 -15.80
CA THR A 650 25.59 20.82 -16.47
C THR A 650 26.22 19.46 -16.15
N LYS A 651 27.38 19.42 -15.47
CA LYS A 651 27.98 18.18 -14.97
C LYS A 651 26.96 17.34 -14.19
N LYS A 652 26.99 16.02 -14.38
CA LYS A 652 26.19 15.03 -13.63
C LYS A 652 26.99 13.74 -13.44
N ILE A 653 26.56 12.86 -12.55
CA ILE A 653 27.19 11.54 -12.42
C ILE A 653 26.76 10.65 -13.60
N PRO A 654 27.68 10.05 -14.36
CA PRO A 654 27.35 9.09 -15.42
C PRO A 654 26.67 7.82 -14.89
N ASP A 655 25.76 7.23 -15.67
CA ASP A 655 24.94 6.08 -15.23
C ASP A 655 25.78 4.87 -14.82
N TRP A 656 26.91 4.64 -15.52
CA TRP A 656 27.81 3.52 -15.25
C TRP A 656 28.41 3.54 -13.84
N VAL A 657 28.44 4.71 -13.19
CA VAL A 657 28.95 4.92 -11.83
C VAL A 657 28.06 4.22 -10.79
N PHE A 658 26.74 4.23 -10.97
CA PHE A 658 25.81 3.55 -10.04
C PHE A 658 25.96 2.02 -10.03
N SER A 659 26.69 1.46 -11.00
CA SER A 659 27.03 0.04 -11.10
C SER A 659 28.42 -0.33 -10.56
N LEU A 660 29.15 0.62 -9.96
CA LEU A 660 30.46 0.37 -9.35
C LEU A 660 30.33 -0.40 -8.03
N SER A 661 31.46 -0.87 -7.49
CA SER A 661 31.51 -1.45 -6.13
C SER A 661 31.64 -0.36 -5.08
N LYS A 662 31.33 -0.68 -3.81
CA LYS A 662 31.40 0.28 -2.70
C LYS A 662 32.78 0.93 -2.57
N LYS A 663 33.84 0.14 -2.74
CA LYS A 663 35.23 0.61 -2.72
C LYS A 663 35.53 1.58 -3.88
N GLN A 664 35.02 1.28 -5.07
CA GLN A 664 35.18 2.13 -6.25
C GLN A 664 34.43 3.46 -6.13
N LEU A 665 33.19 3.45 -5.63
CA LEU A 665 32.45 4.69 -5.36
C LEU A 665 33.09 5.51 -4.24
N ALA A 666 33.70 4.87 -3.25
CA ALA A 666 34.46 5.57 -2.22
C ALA A 666 35.63 6.35 -2.83
N SER A 667 36.39 5.76 -3.76
CA SER A 667 37.47 6.45 -4.48
C SER A 667 36.95 7.64 -5.29
N LEU A 668 35.85 7.45 -6.03
CA LEU A 668 35.22 8.53 -6.78
C LEU A 668 34.78 9.69 -5.87
N LEU A 669 34.03 9.40 -4.81
CA LEU A 669 33.56 10.41 -3.86
C LEU A 669 34.73 11.09 -3.14
N LYS A 670 35.79 10.35 -2.78
CA LYS A 670 37.02 10.92 -2.22
C LYS A 670 37.61 11.96 -3.17
N GLY A 671 37.66 11.66 -4.47
CA GLY A 671 38.08 12.62 -5.49
C GLY A 671 37.21 13.89 -5.50
N ILE A 672 35.90 13.73 -5.56
CA ILE A 672 34.94 14.85 -5.59
C ILE A 672 35.11 15.76 -4.37
N PHE A 673 35.12 15.17 -3.17
CA PHE A 673 35.27 15.94 -1.92
C PHE A 673 36.68 16.50 -1.74
N SER A 674 37.72 15.89 -2.32
CA SER A 674 39.07 16.47 -2.25
C SER A 674 39.27 17.61 -3.24
N GLY A 675 38.48 17.69 -4.31
CA GLY A 675 38.49 18.83 -5.23
C GLY A 675 37.83 20.06 -4.61
N ASP A 676 36.51 19.99 -4.39
CA ASP A 676 35.70 21.15 -3.98
C ASP A 676 35.18 21.09 -2.54
N GLY A 677 35.46 20.00 -1.84
CA GLY A 677 34.98 19.80 -0.48
C GLY A 677 35.84 20.54 0.54
N TYR A 678 35.18 21.02 1.59
CA TYR A 678 35.84 21.67 2.71
C TYR A 678 35.30 21.14 4.04
N LEU A 679 36.15 21.25 5.05
CA LEU A 679 35.84 20.83 6.41
C LEU A 679 35.61 22.06 7.29
N SER A 680 34.39 22.17 7.82
CA SER A 680 34.07 23.15 8.85
C SER A 680 34.25 22.56 10.26
N ARG A 681 33.98 23.35 11.31
CA ARG A 681 34.10 22.89 12.71
C ARG A 681 33.23 21.68 13.05
N TYR A 682 32.12 21.47 12.32
CA TYR A 682 31.09 20.47 12.64
C TYR A 682 30.57 19.67 11.43
N GLU A 683 31.00 19.99 10.22
CA GLU A 683 30.42 19.44 8.99
C GLU A 683 31.46 19.29 7.89
N VAL A 684 31.31 18.24 7.07
CA VAL A 684 31.94 18.14 5.75
C VAL A 684 30.97 18.75 4.75
N ALA A 685 31.44 19.62 3.88
CA ALA A 685 30.61 20.37 2.96
C ALA A 685 31.24 20.42 1.58
N ILE A 686 30.40 20.54 0.55
CA ILE A 686 30.81 20.80 -0.82
C ILE A 686 29.79 21.75 -1.45
N ASN A 687 30.25 22.76 -2.17
CA ASN A 687 29.38 23.73 -2.83
C ASN A 687 29.58 23.58 -4.34
N LEU A 688 28.56 23.11 -5.05
CA LEU A 688 28.66 22.89 -6.50
C LEU A 688 27.59 23.69 -7.23
N VAL A 689 27.88 24.12 -8.45
CA VAL A 689 26.95 24.89 -9.28
C VAL A 689 25.86 23.99 -9.88
N SER A 690 26.21 22.78 -10.33
CA SER A 690 25.24 21.81 -10.84
C SER A 690 24.37 21.21 -9.73
N LYS A 691 23.08 21.54 -9.76
CA LYS A 691 22.07 20.95 -8.86
C LYS A 691 21.92 19.43 -9.06
N GLN A 692 22.08 18.95 -10.30
CA GLN A 692 21.95 17.53 -10.62
C GLN A 692 23.10 16.73 -10.02
N LEU A 693 24.34 17.21 -10.18
CA LEU A 693 25.52 16.58 -9.57
C LEU A 693 25.37 16.50 -8.05
N VAL A 694 24.84 17.55 -7.41
CA VAL A 694 24.57 17.56 -5.97
C VAL A 694 23.53 16.51 -5.56
N LYS A 695 22.43 16.36 -6.32
CA LYS A 695 21.42 15.30 -6.10
C LYS A 695 22.00 13.90 -6.28
N ASP A 696 22.85 13.71 -7.29
CA ASP A 696 23.50 12.43 -7.56
C ASP A 696 24.47 12.08 -6.43
N ILE A 697 25.29 13.03 -5.95
CA ILE A 697 26.16 12.85 -4.79
C ILE A 697 25.33 12.51 -3.54
N GLN A 698 24.20 13.19 -3.30
CA GLN A 698 23.29 12.82 -2.20
C GLN A 698 22.80 11.37 -2.32
N THR A 699 22.44 10.93 -3.54
CA THR A 699 22.00 9.55 -3.80
C THR A 699 23.12 8.54 -3.59
N LEU A 700 24.34 8.84 -4.05
CA LEU A 700 25.52 8.00 -3.83
C LEU A 700 25.87 7.89 -2.34
N LEU A 701 25.76 8.97 -1.57
CA LEU A 701 25.98 8.97 -0.13
C LEU A 701 24.96 8.08 0.62
N LEU A 702 23.70 8.01 0.15
CA LEU A 702 22.70 7.09 0.71
C LEU A 702 23.12 5.62 0.56
N LEU A 703 23.89 5.26 -0.46
CA LEU A 703 24.43 3.90 -0.60
C LEU A 703 25.48 3.55 0.47
N PHE A 704 26.11 4.55 1.08
CA PHE A 704 27.00 4.39 2.25
C PHE A 704 26.24 4.50 3.58
N GLY A 705 24.93 4.78 3.56
CA GLY A 705 24.15 5.10 4.75
C GLY A 705 24.45 6.50 5.30
N ILE A 706 24.94 7.41 4.46
CA ILE A 706 25.19 8.82 4.78
C ILE A 706 24.02 9.65 4.28
N VAL A 707 23.28 10.26 5.22
CA VAL A 707 22.22 11.22 4.88
C VAL A 707 22.83 12.62 4.86
N SER A 708 22.82 13.27 3.69
CA SER A 708 23.30 14.65 3.52
C SER A 708 22.15 15.63 3.29
N ARG A 709 22.39 16.90 3.61
CA ARG A 709 21.44 18.01 3.39
C ARG A 709 21.89 18.87 2.22
N ILE A 710 20.96 19.14 1.30
CA ILE A 710 21.11 20.15 0.25
C ILE A 710 20.44 21.44 0.74
N ASN A 711 21.21 22.51 0.86
CA ASN A 711 20.68 23.82 1.24
C ASN A 711 20.15 24.58 0.02
N LYS A 712 19.41 25.68 0.27
CA LYS A 712 19.03 26.60 -0.80
C LYS A 712 20.28 27.14 -1.50
N MET A 713 20.12 27.46 -2.78
CA MET A 713 21.19 28.06 -3.58
C MET A 713 21.72 29.32 -2.91
N VAL A 714 23.05 29.45 -2.84
CA VAL A 714 23.71 30.69 -2.41
C VAL A 714 23.71 31.65 -3.59
N GLU A 715 22.96 32.74 -3.49
CA GLU A 715 22.76 33.67 -4.62
C GLU A 715 24.07 34.30 -5.12
N LYS A 716 24.98 34.64 -4.20
CA LYS A 716 26.27 35.27 -4.52
C LYS A 716 27.11 34.44 -5.49
N ASP A 717 27.20 33.14 -5.24
CA ASP A 717 28.10 32.23 -5.98
C ASP A 717 27.34 31.29 -6.92
N LYS A 718 26.00 31.35 -6.93
CA LYS A 718 25.09 30.44 -7.66
C LYS A 718 25.37 28.95 -7.40
N THR A 719 25.82 28.62 -6.19
CA THR A 719 26.14 27.24 -5.79
C THR A 719 25.07 26.64 -4.89
N TYR A 720 24.94 25.31 -4.92
CA TYR A 720 24.10 24.50 -4.06
C TYR A 720 24.97 23.80 -3.01
N PRO A 721 24.91 24.21 -1.73
CA PRO A 721 25.70 23.58 -0.68
C PRO A 721 25.12 22.22 -0.31
N LEU A 722 25.93 21.16 -0.42
CA LEU A 722 25.67 19.86 0.19
C LEU A 722 26.48 19.75 1.48
N ARG A 723 25.79 19.43 2.58
CA ARG A 723 26.35 19.34 3.92
C ARG A 723 26.17 17.93 4.47
N ILE A 724 27.24 17.36 4.99
CA ILE A 724 27.25 16.14 5.81
C ILE A 724 27.52 16.61 7.24
N SER A 725 26.49 16.54 8.08
CA SER A 725 26.51 16.97 9.47
C SER A 725 26.14 15.81 10.38
N GLY A 726 26.53 15.86 11.66
CA GLY A 726 26.32 14.76 12.61
C GLY A 726 27.52 13.80 12.68
N LEU A 727 27.95 13.47 13.90
CA LEU A 727 29.22 12.76 14.09
C LEU A 727 29.19 11.33 13.51
N LYS A 728 28.02 10.68 13.52
CA LYS A 728 27.80 9.38 12.89
C LYS A 728 28.16 9.40 11.41
N PHE A 729 27.57 10.33 10.65
CA PHE A 729 27.79 10.41 9.20
C PHE A 729 29.22 10.84 8.87
N LEU A 730 29.81 11.73 9.68
CA LEU A 730 31.22 12.10 9.56
C LEU A 730 32.18 10.92 9.82
N ARG A 731 31.85 10.02 10.76
CA ARG A 731 32.64 8.81 11.02
C ARG A 731 32.57 7.82 9.86
N ILE A 732 31.38 7.62 9.29
CA ILE A 732 31.21 6.80 8.08
C ILE A 732 32.00 7.42 6.93
N PHE A 733 31.89 8.74 6.75
CA PHE A 733 32.65 9.47 5.73
C PHE A 733 34.16 9.33 5.94
N TYR A 734 34.67 9.53 7.16
CA TYR A 734 36.09 9.37 7.50
C TYR A 734 36.62 7.97 7.22
N LYS A 735 35.83 6.93 7.57
CA LYS A 735 36.24 5.53 7.44
C LYS A 735 36.14 5.02 6.01
N GLU A 736 35.07 5.35 5.31
CA GLU A 736 34.73 4.74 4.03
C GLU A 736 35.15 5.60 2.84
N ILE A 737 35.16 6.94 2.95
CA ILE A 737 35.39 7.88 1.83
C ILE A 737 36.66 8.71 2.10
N GLY A 738 36.60 9.66 3.03
CA GLY A 738 37.71 10.54 3.41
C GLY A 738 38.08 11.60 2.38
N PHE A 739 39.21 12.26 2.64
CA PHE A 739 39.86 13.24 1.77
C PHE A 739 41.26 12.74 1.39
N LEU A 740 41.81 13.25 0.29
CA LEU A 740 43.22 13.07 -0.06
C LEU A 740 44.12 13.90 0.86
N GLN A 741 43.70 15.12 1.20
CA GLN A 741 44.51 16.04 1.99
C GLN A 741 44.72 15.52 3.41
N LYS A 742 45.97 15.24 3.77
CA LYS A 742 46.33 14.69 5.10
C LYS A 742 45.89 15.59 6.25
N ASN A 743 45.96 16.91 6.05
CA ASN A 743 45.52 17.90 7.03
C ASN A 743 44.01 17.84 7.29
N PHE A 744 43.20 17.63 6.25
CA PHE A 744 41.75 17.48 6.41
C PHE A 744 41.42 16.16 7.09
N MET A 745 42.12 15.08 6.75
CA MET A 745 41.96 13.79 7.43
C MET A 745 42.33 13.84 8.91
N LYS A 746 43.40 14.56 9.29
CA LYS A 746 43.75 14.77 10.70
C LYS A 746 42.65 15.53 11.44
N LYS A 747 42.22 16.68 10.91
CA LYS A 747 41.14 17.49 11.50
C LYS A 747 39.81 16.73 11.58
N LEU A 748 39.45 15.99 10.54
CA LEU A 748 38.25 15.16 10.51
C LEU A 748 38.34 14.02 11.55
N GLY A 749 39.52 13.41 11.70
CA GLY A 749 39.80 12.45 12.77
C GLY A 749 39.61 13.05 14.16
N ASP A 750 40.10 14.26 14.39
CA ASP A 750 39.90 14.98 15.66
C ASP A 750 38.42 15.31 15.92
N ILE A 751 37.65 15.65 14.88
CA ILE A 751 36.19 15.80 14.99
C ILE A 751 35.54 14.46 15.34
N CYS A 752 35.93 13.37 14.67
CA CYS A 752 35.36 12.04 14.89
C CYS A 752 35.60 11.48 16.30
N ARG A 753 36.70 11.91 16.95
CA ARG A 753 37.04 11.58 18.35
C ARG A 753 36.16 12.28 19.38
N ARG A 754 35.44 13.34 19.00
CA ARG A 754 34.51 14.03 19.91
C ARG A 754 33.40 13.09 20.36
N ARG A 755 32.95 13.24 21.61
CA ARG A 755 31.73 12.61 22.11
C ARG A 755 30.52 13.46 21.72
N GLU A 756 29.56 12.82 21.06
CA GLU A 756 28.27 13.42 20.78
C GLU A 756 27.45 13.47 22.07
N THR A 757 26.99 14.66 22.46
CA THR A 757 26.14 14.80 23.65
C THR A 757 24.68 14.46 23.33
N HIS A 758 24.20 14.75 22.10
CA HIS A 758 22.81 14.53 21.65
C HIS A 758 22.77 14.19 20.14
N ASP A 759 22.01 13.15 19.76
CA ASP A 759 21.74 12.82 18.35
C ASP A 759 20.50 13.58 17.87
N ASN A 760 20.73 14.69 17.16
CA ASN A 760 19.69 15.61 16.71
C ASN A 760 19.47 15.54 15.19
N THR A 761 20.10 14.59 14.50
CA THR A 761 20.08 14.52 13.02
C THR A 761 19.29 13.33 12.50
N ASP A 762 19.56 12.11 12.97
CA ASP A 762 18.83 10.88 12.62
C ASP A 762 17.79 10.61 13.71
N ILE A 763 16.74 11.43 13.73
CA ILE A 763 15.69 11.35 14.73
C ILE A 763 14.56 10.41 14.31
N ILE A 764 13.83 9.90 15.29
CA ILE A 764 12.54 9.25 15.06
C ILE A 764 11.46 10.17 15.64
N PRO A 765 10.54 10.71 14.81
CA PRO A 765 9.61 11.77 15.18
C PRO A 765 8.42 11.22 15.96
N PHE A 766 8.70 10.61 17.10
CA PHE A 766 7.67 10.06 17.97
C PHE A 766 6.72 11.16 18.46
N SER A 767 5.43 10.85 18.47
CA SER A 767 4.43 11.72 19.11
C SER A 767 4.76 11.88 20.61
N ILE A 768 4.32 12.97 21.24
CA ILE A 768 4.51 13.18 22.68
C ILE A 768 3.90 12.03 23.49
N GLY A 769 2.75 11.50 23.05
CA GLY A 769 2.12 10.32 23.65
C GLY A 769 3.03 9.09 23.56
N TYR A 770 3.62 8.83 22.40
CA TYR A 770 4.55 7.72 22.22
C TYR A 770 5.88 7.92 22.96
N LYS A 771 6.37 9.16 23.12
CA LYS A 771 7.54 9.44 23.98
C LYS A 771 7.28 9.10 25.45
N ARG A 772 6.07 9.38 25.96
CA ARG A 772 5.65 8.98 27.32
C ARG A 772 5.64 7.47 27.48
N LYS A 773 5.15 6.76 26.46
CA LYS A 773 5.18 5.30 26.40
C LYS A 773 6.58 4.72 26.54
N ILE A 774 7.48 5.08 25.63
CA ILE A 774 8.81 4.49 25.58
C ILE A 774 9.66 4.88 26.79
N SER A 775 9.31 5.97 27.49
CA SER A 775 9.98 6.37 28.74
C SER A 775 9.81 5.40 29.89
N SER A 776 8.77 4.56 29.86
CA SER A 776 8.54 3.50 30.84
C SER A 776 9.31 2.21 30.51
N ILE A 777 9.61 2.00 29.24
CA ILE A 777 10.23 0.78 28.70
C ILE A 777 11.76 0.92 28.67
N LEU A 778 12.25 2.11 28.34
CA LEU A 778 13.67 2.38 28.17
C LEU A 778 14.29 2.90 29.48
N PRO A 779 15.17 2.12 30.15
CA PRO A 779 15.87 2.58 31.34
C PRO A 779 16.72 3.79 30.98
N SER A 780 16.79 4.77 31.89
CA SER A 780 17.53 6.04 31.66
C SER A 780 16.99 6.93 30.54
N PHE A 781 15.70 6.81 30.17
CA PHE A 781 15.02 7.78 29.31
C PHE A 781 14.79 9.12 30.03
N ASN A 782 15.31 10.21 29.46
CA ASN A 782 15.18 11.55 30.04
C ASN A 782 13.80 12.16 29.71
N LYS A 783 12.86 12.02 30.66
CA LYS A 783 11.49 12.54 30.52
C LYS A 783 11.45 14.06 30.36
N HIS A 784 12.32 14.80 31.06
CA HIS A 784 12.36 16.25 30.99
C HIS A 784 12.67 16.75 29.57
N ASP A 785 13.69 16.20 28.93
CA ASP A 785 14.11 16.67 27.61
C ASP A 785 13.17 16.21 26.48
N TYR A 786 12.73 14.95 26.49
CA TYR A 786 11.94 14.43 25.36
C TYR A 786 10.43 14.68 25.48
N ILE A 787 9.89 14.77 26.71
CA ILE A 787 8.45 14.93 26.94
C ILE A 787 8.12 16.38 27.30
N HIS A 788 8.79 16.97 28.30
CA HIS A 788 8.47 18.33 28.76
C HIS A 788 8.97 19.41 27.81
N ARG A 789 10.21 19.28 27.31
CA ARG A 789 10.77 20.19 26.30
C ARG A 789 10.40 19.80 24.86
N GLY A 790 9.82 18.61 24.66
CA GLY A 790 9.34 18.14 23.37
C GLY A 790 10.43 17.70 22.38
N PHE A 791 11.69 17.58 22.79
CA PHE A 791 12.78 17.21 21.88
C PHE A 791 12.58 15.82 21.27
N ASN A 792 13.04 15.64 20.03
CA ASN A 792 12.98 14.36 19.34
C ASN A 792 14.09 13.42 19.82
N LEU A 793 13.77 12.12 19.83
CA LEU A 793 14.73 11.10 20.24
C LEU A 793 15.59 10.71 19.04
N GLY A 794 16.89 10.90 19.16
CA GLY A 794 17.87 10.40 18.20
C GLY A 794 17.92 8.87 18.18
N ARG A 795 18.12 8.30 16.99
CA ARG A 795 18.13 6.86 16.77
C ARG A 795 19.28 6.16 17.48
N GLU A 796 20.49 6.75 17.53
CA GLU A 796 21.60 6.12 18.27
C GLU A 796 21.31 6.07 19.77
N LYS A 797 20.69 7.14 20.30
CA LYS A 797 20.25 7.16 21.68
C LYS A 797 19.21 6.07 21.92
N LEU A 798 18.22 5.93 21.03
CA LEU A 798 17.25 4.84 21.09
C LEU A 798 17.93 3.46 21.05
N GLN A 799 18.89 3.23 20.16
CA GLN A 799 19.64 1.96 20.09
C GLN A 799 20.42 1.67 21.39
N ARG A 800 21.10 2.66 21.97
CA ARG A 800 21.83 2.50 23.24
C ARG A 800 20.88 2.16 24.38
N LEU A 801 19.74 2.86 24.45
CA LEU A 801 18.70 2.58 25.45
C LEU A 801 18.13 1.16 25.26
N LEU A 802 17.90 0.73 24.02
CA LEU A 802 17.42 -0.62 23.71
C LEU A 802 18.44 -1.72 24.06
N ASN A 803 19.75 -1.45 23.91
CA ASN A 803 20.81 -2.41 24.25
C ASN A 803 20.99 -2.60 25.77
N GLN A 804 20.51 -1.67 26.59
CA GLN A 804 20.53 -1.76 28.06
C GLN A 804 19.38 -2.62 28.61
N VAL A 805 18.44 -3.03 27.74
CA VAL A 805 17.29 -3.86 28.10
C VAL A 805 17.52 -5.27 27.57
N PRO A 806 17.39 -6.33 28.40
CA PRO A 806 17.42 -7.70 27.91
C PRO A 806 16.31 -7.90 26.86
N PHE A 807 16.70 -8.37 25.67
CA PHE A 807 15.77 -8.53 24.56
C PHE A 807 14.95 -9.82 24.73
N GLU A 808 13.80 -9.73 25.39
CA GLU A 808 12.89 -10.86 25.62
C GLU A 808 11.84 -11.05 24.50
N GLY A 809 11.96 -10.34 23.37
CA GLY A 809 11.08 -10.53 22.22
C GLY A 809 9.65 -9.95 22.34
N ASN A 810 9.38 -9.09 23.32
CA ASN A 810 8.10 -8.39 23.45
C ASN A 810 7.81 -7.44 22.25
N GLY A 811 6.52 -7.29 21.91
CA GLY A 811 6.09 -6.61 20.68
C GLY A 811 6.57 -5.16 20.53
N GLU A 812 6.66 -4.41 21.64
CA GLU A 812 7.04 -2.99 21.60
C GLU A 812 8.55 -2.76 21.48
N LEU A 813 9.38 -3.53 22.22
CA LEU A 813 10.83 -3.46 22.01
C LEU A 813 11.19 -3.97 20.62
N LYS A 814 10.48 -4.98 20.09
CA LYS A 814 10.65 -5.43 18.70
C LYS A 814 10.36 -4.29 17.74
N LYS A 815 9.23 -3.59 17.88
CA LYS A 815 8.89 -2.44 17.04
C LYS A 815 9.90 -1.29 17.17
N LEU A 816 10.30 -0.92 18.39
CA LEU A 816 11.32 0.11 18.60
C LEU A 816 12.67 -0.31 18.01
N LYS A 817 13.01 -1.59 18.08
CA LYS A 817 14.21 -2.17 17.47
C LYS A 817 14.09 -2.20 15.95
N GLU A 818 12.92 -2.47 15.38
CA GLU A 818 12.65 -2.38 13.94
C GLU A 818 12.76 -0.94 13.46
N LEU A 819 12.12 0.02 14.13
CA LEU A 819 12.24 1.45 13.83
C LEU A 819 13.67 1.94 14.00
N ALA A 820 14.37 1.55 15.07
CA ALA A 820 15.76 1.92 15.32
C ALA A 820 16.70 1.33 14.25
N ASN A 821 16.45 0.11 13.79
CA ASN A 821 17.25 -0.56 12.78
C ASN A 821 16.72 -0.37 11.35
N SER A 822 15.64 0.39 11.17
CA SER A 822 15.04 0.64 9.87
C SER A 822 15.99 1.35 8.93
N ASP A 823 15.75 1.13 7.64
CA ASP A 823 16.42 1.80 6.55
C ASP A 823 15.71 3.12 6.20
N ILE A 824 14.74 3.57 7.02
CA ILE A 824 13.99 4.82 6.84
C ILE A 824 14.66 5.95 7.63
N PHE A 825 14.84 7.09 6.98
CA PHE A 825 15.14 8.39 7.57
C PHE A 825 13.88 9.25 7.55
N TRP A 826 13.54 9.83 8.71
CA TRP A 826 12.37 10.69 8.87
C TRP A 826 12.75 12.12 8.57
N ASP A 827 12.31 12.61 7.41
CA ASP A 827 12.68 13.91 6.90
C ASP A 827 11.55 14.92 7.09
N GLU A 828 11.85 16.01 7.79
CA GLU A 828 10.89 17.06 8.10
C GLU A 828 10.49 17.82 6.83
N ILE A 829 9.21 18.08 6.61
CA ILE A 829 8.70 18.87 5.49
C ILE A 829 9.04 20.34 5.74
N ARG A 830 9.83 20.93 4.84
CA ARG A 830 10.27 22.32 4.89
C ARG A 830 9.32 23.26 4.17
N SER A 831 8.78 22.83 3.03
CA SER A 831 7.81 23.62 2.27
C SER A 831 6.94 22.74 1.39
N ILE A 832 5.69 23.15 1.21
CA ILE A 832 4.77 22.58 0.24
C ILE A 832 4.39 23.72 -0.72
N ARG A 833 4.71 23.58 -2.00
CA ARG A 833 4.31 24.52 -3.06
C ARG A 833 3.28 23.85 -3.94
N VAL A 834 2.25 24.59 -4.33
CA VAL A 834 1.22 24.09 -5.23
C VAL A 834 1.36 24.84 -6.56
N THR A 835 1.51 24.08 -7.65
CA THR A 835 1.71 24.61 -9.00
C THR A 835 0.66 24.06 -9.94
N LYS A 836 0.21 24.92 -10.86
CA LYS A 836 -0.82 24.59 -11.84
C LYS A 836 -0.19 24.32 -13.21
N GLU A 837 0.13 23.07 -13.53
CA GLU A 837 0.81 22.67 -14.78
C GLU A 837 0.07 21.59 -15.61
N GLU A 838 0.31 21.50 -16.92
CA GLU A 838 0.17 20.22 -17.63
C GLU A 838 1.42 19.42 -17.47
N CYS A 839 1.26 18.14 -17.26
CA CYS A 839 2.38 17.23 -17.45
C CYS A 839 1.85 15.84 -17.70
N TYR A 840 2.66 14.97 -18.29
CA TYR A 840 2.42 13.55 -18.09
C TYR A 840 2.74 13.16 -16.64
N VAL A 841 1.87 12.36 -16.08
CA VAL A 841 2.05 11.67 -14.80
C VAL A 841 2.14 10.17 -15.03
N TYR A 842 2.94 9.57 -14.20
CA TYR A 842 3.43 8.23 -14.31
C TYR A 842 3.10 7.47 -13.03
N ASP A 843 3.04 6.15 -13.11
CA ASP A 843 2.76 5.29 -11.97
C ASP A 843 3.32 3.89 -12.22
N ILE A 844 3.67 3.18 -11.15
CA ILE A 844 4.32 1.87 -11.22
C ILE A 844 3.67 0.90 -10.24
N SER A 845 3.26 -0.28 -10.74
CA SER A 845 2.79 -1.36 -9.87
C SER A 845 3.96 -2.25 -9.45
N VAL A 846 4.23 -2.35 -8.14
CA VAL A 846 5.33 -3.14 -7.56
C VAL A 846 4.80 -4.40 -6.88
N GLU A 847 5.43 -5.54 -7.12
CA GLU A 847 4.97 -6.83 -6.61
C GLU A 847 5.05 -6.96 -5.07
N GLY A 848 3.88 -7.09 -4.44
CA GLY A 848 3.70 -7.43 -3.02
C GLY A 848 3.87 -6.26 -2.04
N ASP A 849 4.64 -5.24 -2.40
CA ASP A 849 4.93 -4.10 -1.52
C ASP A 849 4.08 -2.85 -1.83
N GLU A 850 3.61 -2.70 -3.08
CA GLU A 850 2.73 -1.59 -3.51
C GLU A 850 3.25 -0.16 -3.19
N ASN A 851 4.57 -0.01 -3.13
CA ASN A 851 5.25 1.27 -2.94
C ASN A 851 6.62 1.28 -3.64
N PHE A 852 7.17 2.47 -3.89
CA PHE A 852 8.49 2.63 -4.50
C PHE A 852 9.21 3.91 -4.01
N VAL A 853 10.53 3.96 -4.20
CA VAL A 853 11.36 5.13 -3.92
C VAL A 853 11.48 5.99 -5.19
N CYS A 854 11.12 7.26 -5.07
CA CYS A 854 11.20 8.26 -6.13
C CYS A 854 11.76 9.57 -5.53
N GLU A 855 12.73 10.23 -6.19
CA GLU A 855 13.41 11.42 -5.64
C GLU A 855 13.97 11.22 -4.22
N ASN A 856 14.42 10.00 -3.91
CA ASN A 856 14.81 9.58 -2.57
C ASN A 856 13.70 9.76 -1.51
N ILE A 857 12.42 9.65 -1.88
CA ILE A 857 11.23 9.69 -1.02
C ILE A 857 10.36 8.45 -1.29
N LEU A 858 9.67 7.90 -0.28
CA LEU A 858 8.77 6.73 -0.45
C LEU A 858 7.34 7.16 -0.83
N ALA A 859 6.80 6.52 -1.87
CA ALA A 859 5.50 6.79 -2.51
C ALA A 859 4.61 5.52 -2.57
N HIS A 860 3.28 5.66 -2.41
CA HIS A 860 2.29 4.56 -2.28
C HIS A 860 1.34 4.40 -3.49
N ASN A 861 0.82 3.19 -3.73
CA ASN A 861 -0.15 2.85 -4.79
C ASN A 861 -1.59 2.65 -4.22
N THR A 862 -2.66 3.31 -4.70
CA THR A 862 -4.04 3.21 -4.10
C THR A 862 -5.13 2.62 -5.05
N LEU A 863 -6.07 1.79 -4.52
CA LEU A 863 -7.32 1.24 -5.17
C LEU A 863 -8.55 1.28 -4.19
N GLU A 864 -9.74 1.75 -4.61
CA GLU A 864 -10.96 1.84 -3.73
C GLU A 864 -12.16 0.94 -4.15
N ILE A 865 -12.31 0.56 -5.43
CA ILE A 865 -13.39 -0.32 -5.94
C ILE A 865 -12.86 -1.74 -6.20
N PRO A 866 -13.58 -2.84 -5.85
CA PRO A 866 -13.12 -4.21 -6.07
C PRO A 866 -13.25 -4.66 -7.53
N ILE A 867 -12.54 -3.98 -8.44
CA ILE A 867 -12.59 -4.18 -9.91
C ILE A 867 -12.36 -5.66 -10.28
N GLN A 868 -11.42 -6.33 -9.60
CA GLN A 868 -11.10 -7.74 -9.87
C GLN A 868 -12.28 -8.69 -9.60
N TYR A 869 -13.13 -8.37 -8.63
CA TYR A 869 -14.30 -9.20 -8.32
C TYR A 869 -15.40 -9.02 -9.37
N PHE A 870 -15.69 -7.78 -9.80
CA PHE A 870 -16.65 -7.51 -10.87
C PHE A 870 -16.23 -8.15 -12.20
N ARG A 871 -14.93 -8.15 -12.53
CA ARG A 871 -14.42 -8.85 -13.72
C ARG A 871 -14.65 -10.36 -13.65
N LYS A 872 -14.48 -10.98 -12.47
CA LYS A 872 -14.80 -12.41 -12.27
C LYS A 872 -16.28 -12.73 -12.49
N LEU A 873 -17.18 -11.80 -12.15
CA LEU A 873 -18.62 -11.92 -12.41
C LEU A 873 -19.00 -11.68 -13.89
N GLY A 874 -18.03 -11.32 -14.75
CA GLY A 874 -18.23 -11.09 -16.18
C GLY A 874 -18.60 -9.65 -16.56
N TYR A 875 -18.41 -8.67 -15.67
CA TYR A 875 -18.63 -7.26 -16.00
C TYR A 875 -17.48 -6.69 -16.83
N ASN A 876 -17.84 -5.90 -17.86
CA ASN A 876 -16.91 -5.10 -18.64
C ASN A 876 -16.56 -3.79 -17.89
N ILE A 877 -15.72 -3.91 -16.85
CA ILE A 877 -15.33 -2.78 -16.00
C ILE A 877 -13.91 -2.30 -16.28
N GLU A 878 -13.79 -0.99 -16.47
CA GLU A 878 -12.58 -0.28 -16.85
C GLU A 878 -12.34 0.93 -15.94
N ARG A 879 -11.06 1.33 -15.81
CA ARG A 879 -10.64 2.40 -14.89
C ARG A 879 -10.09 3.59 -15.68
N LEU A 880 -10.69 4.77 -15.57
CA LEU A 880 -10.18 6.07 -16.01
C LEU A 880 -9.40 6.78 -14.89
N LYS A 881 -8.43 7.66 -15.21
CA LYS A 881 -7.79 8.56 -14.23
C LYS A 881 -8.28 9.96 -14.58
N SER A 882 -8.60 10.77 -13.58
CA SER A 882 -9.15 12.11 -13.80
C SER A 882 -8.14 13.22 -13.50
N ARG A 883 -8.35 14.30 -14.25
CA ARG A 883 -7.68 15.59 -14.26
C ARG A 883 -8.24 16.45 -13.12
N SER A 884 -7.40 17.01 -12.25
CA SER A 884 -7.86 17.97 -11.21
C SER A 884 -7.92 19.39 -11.80
N VAL A 885 -9.04 20.08 -11.60
CA VAL A 885 -9.60 21.18 -12.44
C VAL A 885 -8.85 22.52 -12.39
N ILE A 886 -7.59 22.48 -12.07
CA ILE A 886 -6.95 23.66 -11.56
C ILE A 886 -5.90 24.20 -12.54
N THR A 887 -5.41 23.42 -13.50
CA THR A 887 -4.39 23.90 -14.45
C THR A 887 -5.00 24.06 -15.84
N ARG A 888 -4.39 24.80 -16.78
CA ARG A 888 -4.95 25.10 -18.12
C ARG A 888 -4.03 24.66 -19.27
N VAL A 889 -3.95 23.38 -19.64
CA VAL A 889 -3.11 22.93 -20.76
C VAL A 889 -3.76 21.79 -21.59
N GLU A 890 -3.31 21.51 -22.80
CA GLU A 890 -4.07 20.97 -23.96
C GLU A 890 -3.90 19.46 -24.30
N ALA A 891 -2.92 18.74 -23.74
CA ALA A 891 -2.60 17.32 -23.95
C ALA A 891 -3.25 16.27 -22.99
N GLU A 892 -3.97 16.66 -21.93
CA GLU A 892 -4.84 15.72 -21.20
C GLU A 892 -6.31 16.11 -21.36
N MET A 893 -7.21 15.13 -21.39
CA MET A 893 -8.64 15.44 -21.44
C MET A 893 -9.12 15.83 -20.03
N PRO A 894 -9.61 17.07 -19.80
CA PRO A 894 -10.27 17.43 -18.54
C PRO A 894 -11.38 16.45 -18.21
N ALA A 895 -11.75 16.31 -16.92
CA ALA A 895 -12.64 15.25 -16.46
C ALA A 895 -13.95 15.19 -17.29
N ASP A 896 -14.37 16.32 -17.85
CA ASP A 896 -15.47 16.52 -18.79
C ASP A 896 -15.16 15.97 -20.18
N GLU A 897 -13.94 16.09 -20.68
CA GLU A 897 -13.50 15.56 -21.97
C GLU A 897 -13.16 14.06 -21.90
N ALA A 898 -12.63 13.57 -20.76
CA ALA A 898 -12.46 12.15 -20.48
C ALA A 898 -13.81 11.45 -20.31
N LEU A 899 -14.78 12.13 -19.69
CA LEU A 899 -16.20 11.76 -19.75
C LEU A 899 -16.71 11.79 -21.19
N ARG A 900 -16.50 12.87 -21.96
CA ARG A 900 -16.97 12.97 -23.36
C ARG A 900 -16.36 11.91 -24.27
N THR A 901 -15.15 11.44 -23.98
CA THR A 901 -14.51 10.34 -24.71
C THR A 901 -15.01 8.97 -24.24
N ALA A 902 -15.23 8.78 -22.94
CA ALA A 902 -16.00 7.64 -22.43
C ALA A 902 -17.39 7.54 -23.07
N ILE A 903 -18.03 8.69 -23.28
CA ILE A 903 -19.31 8.86 -23.97
C ILE A 903 -19.20 8.51 -25.48
N ARG A 904 -18.10 8.88 -26.15
CA ARG A 904 -17.85 8.53 -27.56
C ARG A 904 -17.48 7.06 -27.77
N LEU A 905 -16.98 6.39 -26.73
CA LEU A 905 -16.67 4.96 -26.72
C LEU A 905 -17.91 4.07 -26.62
N GLY A 906 -19.11 4.65 -26.60
CA GLY A 906 -20.40 3.97 -26.66
C GLY A 906 -21.15 3.98 -25.32
N ASP A 907 -22.07 3.02 -25.20
CA ASP A 907 -23.05 2.89 -24.11
C ASP A 907 -22.36 2.45 -22.79
N ALA A 908 -21.96 3.42 -21.96
CA ALA A 908 -21.17 3.19 -20.74
C ALA A 908 -21.82 3.80 -19.47
N CYS A 909 -21.65 3.09 -18.35
CA CYS A 909 -21.97 3.55 -17.00
C CYS A 909 -20.74 4.21 -16.35
N LEU A 910 -20.95 5.28 -15.60
CA LEU A 910 -19.88 6.00 -14.90
C LEU A 910 -20.07 5.91 -13.39
N ILE A 911 -19.05 5.38 -12.70
CA ILE A 911 -19.07 5.16 -11.26
C ILE A 911 -17.91 5.91 -10.59
N VAL A 912 -18.25 6.82 -9.69
CA VAL A 912 -17.27 7.60 -8.91
C VAL A 912 -17.26 7.08 -7.47
N GLY A 913 -16.13 6.51 -7.04
CA GLY A 913 -15.97 5.94 -5.69
C GLY A 913 -16.30 6.94 -4.60
N GLU A 914 -15.82 8.18 -4.74
CA GLU A 914 -16.25 9.30 -3.91
C GLU A 914 -16.12 10.66 -4.61
N VAL A 915 -17.18 11.46 -4.58
CA VAL A 915 -17.23 12.81 -5.15
C VAL A 915 -16.63 13.79 -4.12
N ARG A 916 -15.33 14.06 -4.23
CA ARG A 916 -14.57 14.88 -3.26
C ARG A 916 -13.99 16.19 -3.81
N SER A 917 -14.03 16.39 -5.12
CA SER A 917 -13.28 17.46 -5.78
C SER A 917 -14.01 17.98 -7.02
N VAL A 918 -13.30 18.81 -7.77
CA VAL A 918 -13.72 19.53 -8.97
C VAL A 918 -14.14 18.64 -10.17
N GLU A 919 -13.89 17.33 -10.12
CA GLU A 919 -14.45 16.32 -11.04
C GLU A 919 -15.99 16.27 -11.00
N ALA A 920 -16.58 16.78 -9.90
CA ALA A 920 -18.02 16.97 -9.75
C ALA A 920 -18.61 17.91 -10.82
N LYS A 921 -17.91 18.97 -11.26
CA LYS A 921 -18.45 19.86 -12.31
C LYS A 921 -18.63 19.13 -13.63
N ALA A 922 -17.58 18.45 -14.07
CA ALA A 922 -17.56 17.64 -15.28
C ALA A 922 -18.60 16.52 -15.26
N LEU A 923 -18.68 15.80 -14.13
CA LEU A 923 -19.68 14.77 -13.89
C LEU A 923 -21.10 15.31 -14.11
N PHE A 924 -21.43 16.44 -13.48
CA PHE A 924 -22.76 17.03 -13.53
C PHE A 924 -23.06 17.73 -14.87
N GLU A 925 -22.04 18.24 -15.56
CA GLU A 925 -22.18 18.73 -16.94
C GLU A 925 -22.45 17.59 -17.93
N ALA A 926 -21.77 16.45 -17.81
CA ALA A 926 -22.05 15.29 -18.67
C ALA A 926 -23.42 14.67 -18.38
N MET A 927 -23.82 14.60 -17.10
CA MET A 927 -25.19 14.26 -16.71
C MET A 927 -26.20 15.22 -17.37
N ARG A 928 -25.92 16.54 -17.38
CA ARG A 928 -26.80 17.57 -17.95
C ARG A 928 -26.94 17.49 -19.46
N ILE A 929 -25.85 17.20 -20.18
CA ILE A 929 -25.83 17.09 -21.64
C ILE A 929 -26.52 15.79 -22.11
N GLY A 930 -26.81 14.84 -21.20
CA GLY A 930 -27.42 13.55 -21.54
C GLY A 930 -26.48 12.66 -22.34
N ALA A 931 -25.18 12.86 -22.16
CA ALA A 931 -24.15 12.35 -23.03
C ALA A 931 -23.80 10.88 -22.71
N LEU A 932 -24.00 10.44 -21.47
CA LEU A 932 -23.92 9.02 -21.10
C LEU A 932 -25.27 8.36 -21.39
N SER A 933 -25.23 7.26 -22.14
CA SER A 933 -26.43 6.47 -22.50
C SER A 933 -26.97 5.64 -21.33
N ASN A 934 -26.24 5.60 -20.20
CA ASN A 934 -26.49 4.69 -19.07
C ASN A 934 -26.21 5.31 -17.69
N VAL A 935 -26.40 4.53 -16.62
CA VAL A 935 -26.34 4.96 -15.21
C VAL A 935 -25.08 5.72 -14.85
N VAL A 936 -25.26 6.81 -14.10
CA VAL A 936 -24.18 7.56 -13.46
C VAL A 936 -24.40 7.56 -11.96
N ALA A 937 -23.42 7.06 -11.20
CA ALA A 937 -23.56 6.98 -9.75
C ALA A 937 -22.29 7.36 -9.00
N GLY A 938 -22.45 7.96 -7.81
CA GLY A 938 -21.33 8.29 -6.94
C GLY A 938 -21.71 8.38 -5.47
N THR A 939 -20.71 8.38 -4.58
CA THR A 939 -20.93 8.62 -3.15
C THR A 939 -20.49 10.01 -2.72
N ILE A 940 -21.23 10.59 -1.76
CA ILE A 940 -20.89 11.88 -1.15
C ILE A 940 -21.21 11.88 0.34
N HIS A 941 -20.50 12.72 1.10
CA HIS A 941 -20.74 12.89 2.52
C HIS A 941 -21.72 14.05 2.80
N ALA A 942 -22.99 13.74 3.00
CA ALA A 942 -24.00 14.67 3.52
C ALA A 942 -25.07 13.86 4.28
N GLU A 943 -25.88 14.49 5.12
CA GLU A 943 -26.90 13.78 5.91
C GLU A 943 -28.33 14.14 5.50
N SER A 944 -28.50 15.01 4.50
CA SER A 944 -29.79 15.40 3.93
C SER A 944 -29.66 15.72 2.42
N PRO A 945 -30.76 15.73 1.65
CA PRO A 945 -30.74 16.13 0.23
C PRO A 945 -30.27 17.58 0.05
N TYR A 946 -30.70 18.49 0.92
CA TYR A 946 -30.19 19.86 0.92
C TYR A 946 -28.69 19.91 1.23
N GLY A 947 -28.20 19.13 2.20
CA GLY A 947 -26.76 19.04 2.48
C GLY A 947 -25.94 18.47 1.31
N VAL A 948 -26.55 17.64 0.46
CA VAL A 948 -25.94 17.20 -0.81
C VAL A 948 -25.85 18.38 -1.79
N PHE A 949 -26.92 19.16 -1.93
CA PHE A 949 -26.93 20.38 -2.75
C PHE A 949 -25.91 21.40 -2.26
N ASP A 950 -25.93 21.76 -0.98
CA ASP A 950 -25.03 22.73 -0.36
C ASP A 950 -23.57 22.32 -0.59
N ARG A 951 -23.25 21.05 -0.35
CA ARG A 951 -21.91 20.52 -0.59
C ARG A 951 -21.51 20.52 -2.08
N ILE A 952 -22.43 20.28 -3.00
CA ILE A 952 -22.10 20.18 -4.44
C ILE A 952 -22.06 21.56 -5.10
N VAL A 953 -22.99 22.43 -4.73
CA VAL A 953 -23.17 23.76 -5.33
C VAL A 953 -22.32 24.80 -4.63
N ASN A 954 -22.33 24.83 -3.30
CA ASN A 954 -21.60 25.84 -2.52
C ASN A 954 -20.15 25.40 -2.23
N ASP A 955 -19.90 24.15 -1.80
CA ASP A 955 -18.52 23.72 -1.52
C ASP A 955 -17.74 23.35 -2.79
N LEU A 956 -18.32 22.53 -3.69
CA LEU A 956 -17.66 22.04 -4.91
C LEU A 956 -17.88 22.95 -6.13
N GLY A 957 -18.73 23.96 -6.01
CA GLY A 957 -18.93 25.03 -6.99
C GLY A 957 -19.74 24.67 -8.24
N VAL A 958 -20.44 23.54 -8.27
CA VAL A 958 -21.31 23.12 -9.39
C VAL A 958 -22.48 24.09 -9.52
N THR A 959 -22.87 24.50 -10.74
CA THR A 959 -24.01 25.44 -10.87
C THR A 959 -25.32 24.80 -10.41
N PRO A 960 -26.27 25.56 -9.83
CA PRO A 960 -27.61 25.05 -9.52
C PRO A 960 -28.28 24.36 -10.72
N THR A 961 -28.09 24.92 -11.92
CA THR A 961 -28.61 24.32 -13.16
C THR A 961 -27.99 22.97 -13.53
N SER A 962 -26.70 22.75 -13.23
CA SER A 962 -26.04 21.45 -13.43
C SER A 962 -26.41 20.46 -12.33
N PHE A 963 -26.63 20.93 -11.11
CA PHE A 963 -27.14 20.09 -10.02
C PHE A 963 -28.47 19.43 -10.37
N LYS A 964 -29.35 20.13 -11.10
CA LYS A 964 -30.61 19.59 -11.65
C LYS A 964 -30.41 18.38 -12.56
N ALA A 965 -29.20 18.05 -13.00
CA ALA A 965 -28.93 16.81 -13.72
C ALA A 965 -28.92 15.57 -12.83
N THR A 966 -28.84 15.75 -11.50
CA THR A 966 -29.12 14.69 -10.52
C THR A 966 -30.60 14.36 -10.60
N ASP A 967 -30.94 13.10 -10.78
CA ASP A 967 -32.32 12.63 -10.76
C ASP A 967 -32.70 12.21 -9.34
N LEU A 968 -31.81 11.47 -8.66
CA LEU A 968 -32.12 10.87 -7.37
C LEU A 968 -30.98 11.01 -6.36
N ILE A 969 -31.37 11.30 -5.12
CA ILE A 969 -30.50 11.32 -3.95
C ILE A 969 -31.01 10.27 -2.97
N VAL A 970 -30.14 9.34 -2.60
CA VAL A 970 -30.42 8.33 -1.59
C VAL A 970 -29.68 8.68 -0.31
N VAL A 971 -30.41 8.94 0.77
CA VAL A 971 -29.81 9.27 2.06
C VAL A 971 -29.74 8.02 2.93
N CYS A 972 -28.53 7.61 3.30
CA CYS A 972 -28.28 6.45 4.16
C CYS A 972 -27.94 6.91 5.59
N GLY A 973 -28.63 6.35 6.58
CA GLY A 973 -28.48 6.73 7.98
C GLY A 973 -28.28 5.54 8.93
N ARG A 974 -27.93 5.87 10.16
CA ARG A 974 -27.96 4.93 11.30
C ARG A 974 -29.02 5.42 12.28
N LEU A 975 -29.95 4.54 12.63
CA LEU A 975 -31.05 4.81 13.53
C LEU A 975 -30.90 4.00 14.81
N ARG A 976 -31.54 4.47 15.89
CA ARG A 976 -31.61 3.83 17.20
C ARG A 976 -33.06 3.48 17.53
N THR A 977 -33.32 2.38 18.22
CA THR A 977 -34.64 2.10 18.84
C THR A 977 -35.01 3.18 19.85
N ALA A 978 -36.32 3.29 20.14
CA ALA A 978 -36.82 4.18 21.19
C ALA A 978 -36.28 3.84 22.59
N ASP A 979 -36.00 2.56 22.86
CA ASP A 979 -35.34 2.11 24.09
C ASP A 979 -33.80 2.31 24.07
N GLY A 980 -33.24 2.72 22.94
CA GLY A 980 -31.80 2.94 22.75
C GLY A 980 -30.95 1.67 22.74
N LEU A 981 -31.56 0.48 22.84
CA LEU A 981 -30.85 -0.80 22.95
C LEU A 981 -30.32 -1.32 21.62
N HIS A 982 -30.89 -0.86 20.50
CA HIS A 982 -30.67 -1.44 19.19
C HIS A 982 -30.33 -0.36 18.15
N THR A 983 -29.36 -0.66 17.28
CA THR A 983 -28.97 0.25 16.18
C THR A 983 -29.04 -0.44 14.85
N TYR A 984 -29.76 0.17 13.91
CA TYR A 984 -29.93 -0.36 12.57
C TYR A 984 -29.55 0.68 11.53
N ARG A 985 -29.02 0.19 10.41
CA ARG A 985 -28.74 1.03 9.24
C ARG A 985 -29.95 0.96 8.33
N ARG A 986 -30.37 2.11 7.82
CA ARG A 986 -31.53 2.23 6.94
C ARG A 986 -31.26 3.25 5.86
N VAL A 987 -31.84 3.05 4.70
CA VAL A 987 -32.10 4.17 3.78
C VAL A 987 -33.18 5.01 4.43
N LEU A 988 -32.87 6.29 4.68
CA LEU A 988 -33.77 7.24 5.33
C LEU A 988 -34.74 7.85 4.33
N SER A 989 -34.25 8.17 3.13
CA SER A 989 -35.07 8.72 2.08
C SER A 989 -34.53 8.38 0.70
N LEU A 990 -35.48 8.27 -0.24
CA LEU A 990 -35.25 8.33 -1.67
C LEU A 990 -35.89 9.62 -2.17
N THR A 991 -35.05 10.57 -2.54
CA THR A 991 -35.50 11.92 -2.90
C THR A 991 -35.21 12.16 -4.38
N GLU A 992 -36.26 12.50 -5.11
CA GLU A 992 -36.17 13.00 -6.49
C GLU A 992 -35.84 14.49 -6.48
N VAL A 993 -34.96 14.91 -7.38
CA VAL A 993 -34.65 16.32 -7.60
C VAL A 993 -35.50 16.84 -8.77
N ARG A 994 -36.53 17.63 -8.46
CA ARG A 994 -37.35 18.35 -9.44
C ARG A 994 -36.50 19.34 -10.22
N LYS A 995 -36.96 19.66 -11.43
CA LYS A 995 -36.19 20.50 -12.37
C LYS A 995 -36.66 21.96 -12.40
N GLU A 996 -37.84 22.25 -11.84
CA GLU A 996 -38.50 23.56 -11.86
C GLU A 996 -38.32 24.30 -10.51
N TRP A 997 -37.19 25.00 -10.36
CA TRP A 997 -36.84 25.90 -9.23
C TRP A 997 -35.72 26.84 -9.68
N LYS A 998 -35.49 28.00 -9.05
CA LYS A 998 -34.55 29.03 -9.55
C LYS A 998 -33.44 29.43 -8.58
N GLU A 999 -33.77 29.73 -7.33
CA GLU A 999 -32.85 30.29 -6.34
C GLU A 999 -32.60 29.32 -5.18
N ASP A 1000 -33.63 28.99 -4.39
CA ASP A 1000 -33.49 28.09 -3.23
C ASP A 1000 -34.24 26.77 -3.46
N PRO A 1001 -33.53 25.64 -3.63
CA PRO A 1001 -34.17 24.35 -3.89
C PRO A 1001 -34.97 23.82 -2.70
N LEU A 1002 -34.71 24.27 -1.47
CA LEU A 1002 -35.48 23.87 -0.30
C LEU A 1002 -36.80 24.64 -0.24
N GLU A 1003 -36.77 25.97 -0.38
CA GLU A 1003 -37.96 26.83 -0.31
C GLU A 1003 -38.90 26.62 -1.52
N GLU A 1004 -38.34 26.36 -2.70
CA GLU A 1004 -39.10 26.12 -3.94
C GLU A 1004 -39.54 24.65 -4.12
N GLY A 1005 -39.29 23.79 -3.12
CA GLY A 1005 -39.76 22.40 -3.13
C GLY A 1005 -39.10 21.54 -4.20
N ALA A 1006 -37.81 21.76 -4.48
CA ALA A 1006 -37.04 21.00 -5.46
C ALA A 1006 -36.83 19.52 -5.05
N PHE A 1007 -36.83 19.23 -3.75
CA PHE A 1007 -36.61 17.90 -3.22
C PHE A 1007 -37.94 17.20 -2.98
N ALA A 1008 -38.35 16.34 -3.93
CA ALA A 1008 -39.55 15.53 -3.80
C ALA A 1008 -39.19 14.16 -3.25
N SER A 1009 -39.46 13.92 -1.97
CA SER A 1009 -39.32 12.58 -1.39
C SER A 1009 -40.29 11.61 -2.07
N LEU A 1010 -39.77 10.56 -2.71
CA LEU A 1010 -40.56 9.46 -3.26
C LEU A 1010 -40.80 8.38 -2.21
N MET A 1011 -39.80 8.18 -1.35
CA MET A 1011 -39.93 7.30 -0.20
C MET A 1011 -39.28 7.91 1.03
N GLU A 1012 -39.92 7.73 2.17
CA GLU A 1012 -39.44 8.20 3.48
C GLU A 1012 -39.52 7.09 4.52
N TYR A 1013 -38.48 7.01 5.33
CA TYR A 1013 -38.42 6.03 6.40
C TYR A 1013 -39.39 6.40 7.52
N SER A 1014 -40.33 5.49 7.78
CA SER A 1014 -41.25 5.59 8.91
C SER A 1014 -40.68 4.85 10.11
N ALA A 1015 -40.23 5.61 11.11
CA ALA A 1015 -39.74 5.03 12.37
C ALA A 1015 -40.80 4.21 13.12
N LYS A 1016 -42.10 4.52 12.92
CA LYS A 1016 -43.22 3.79 13.54
C LYS A 1016 -43.35 2.36 13.01
N GLU A 1017 -43.03 2.14 11.74
CA GLU A 1017 -43.25 0.85 11.07
C GLU A 1017 -41.95 0.12 10.67
N ASP A 1018 -40.78 0.73 10.91
CA ASP A 1018 -39.46 0.25 10.47
C ASP A 1018 -39.46 -0.12 8.97
N LYS A 1019 -40.06 0.77 8.17
CA LYS A 1019 -40.21 0.62 6.72
C LYS A 1019 -39.97 1.94 6.01
N LEU A 1020 -39.31 1.84 4.87
CA LEU A 1020 -39.21 2.89 3.87
C LEU A 1020 -40.53 2.89 3.08
N LYS A 1021 -41.37 3.90 3.33
CA LYS A 1021 -42.72 3.98 2.76
C LYS A 1021 -42.74 4.84 1.51
N PRO A 1022 -43.59 4.52 0.51
CA PRO A 1022 -43.88 5.45 -0.56
C PRO A 1022 -44.62 6.68 0.01
N THR A 1023 -44.28 7.86 -0.50
CA THR A 1023 -45.01 9.11 -0.21
C THR A 1023 -46.24 9.24 -1.10
N SER A 1024 -47.14 10.18 -0.79
CA SER A 1024 -48.27 10.51 -1.67
C SER A 1024 -47.80 10.90 -3.07
N THR A 1025 -46.66 11.61 -3.18
CA THR A 1025 -46.03 11.98 -4.44
C THR A 1025 -45.75 10.78 -5.33
N LEU A 1026 -45.28 9.66 -4.77
CA LEU A 1026 -45.02 8.44 -5.53
C LEU A 1026 -46.32 7.72 -5.89
N LEU A 1027 -47.26 7.60 -4.95
CA LEU A 1027 -48.51 6.86 -5.13
C LEU A 1027 -49.47 7.52 -6.12
N ASN A 1028 -49.54 8.85 -6.11
CA ASN A 1028 -50.36 9.64 -7.03
C ASN A 1028 -49.75 9.71 -8.45
N GLY A 1029 -48.58 9.10 -8.68
CA GLY A 1029 -47.89 9.16 -9.97
C GLY A 1029 -47.30 10.54 -10.28
N GLU A 1030 -47.05 11.38 -9.27
CA GLU A 1030 -46.54 12.74 -9.43
C GLU A 1030 -45.01 12.80 -9.64
N SER A 1031 -44.32 11.64 -9.62
CA SER A 1031 -42.88 11.56 -9.90
C SER A 1031 -42.58 11.98 -11.33
N TYR A 1032 -41.79 13.04 -11.50
CA TYR A 1032 -41.40 13.50 -12.81
C TYR A 1032 -40.44 12.50 -13.47
N ILE A 1033 -39.48 11.94 -12.71
CA ILE A 1033 -38.50 10.99 -13.25
C ILE A 1033 -39.14 9.68 -13.72
N ILE A 1034 -40.08 9.10 -12.97
CA ILE A 1034 -40.75 7.85 -13.41
C ILE A 1034 -41.56 8.09 -14.69
N ASN A 1035 -42.33 9.19 -14.75
CA ASN A 1035 -43.08 9.56 -15.94
C ASN A 1035 -42.17 9.82 -17.16
N GLN A 1036 -40.96 10.35 -16.94
CA GLN A 1036 -39.96 10.51 -18.01
C GLN A 1036 -39.39 9.18 -18.52
N ILE A 1037 -39.26 8.16 -17.67
CA ILE A 1037 -38.90 6.80 -18.11
C ILE A 1037 -40.07 6.20 -18.90
N ALA A 1038 -41.29 6.32 -18.38
CA ALA A 1038 -42.50 5.78 -19.00
C ALA A 1038 -42.73 6.31 -20.42
N LYS A 1039 -42.51 7.61 -20.66
CA LYS A 1039 -42.67 8.22 -21.99
C LYS A 1039 -41.75 7.63 -23.07
N ARG A 1040 -40.63 7.00 -22.69
CA ARG A 1040 -39.65 6.42 -23.64
C ARG A 1040 -40.00 5.00 -24.07
N VAL A 1041 -40.98 4.37 -23.42
CA VAL A 1041 -41.41 3.01 -23.70
C VAL A 1041 -42.85 3.08 -24.19
N LYS A 1042 -43.09 2.59 -25.41
CA LYS A 1042 -44.37 2.73 -26.12
C LYS A 1042 -45.53 2.18 -25.30
N GLU A 1043 -45.28 1.06 -24.63
CA GLU A 1043 -46.21 0.30 -23.78
C GLU A 1043 -46.51 0.99 -22.44
N TRP A 1044 -45.67 1.93 -22.01
CA TRP A 1044 -45.80 2.65 -20.74
C TRP A 1044 -46.28 4.10 -20.91
N HIS A 1045 -46.29 4.61 -22.14
CA HIS A 1045 -46.69 5.98 -22.42
C HIS A 1045 -48.15 6.22 -22.02
N ALA A 1046 -48.37 7.10 -21.03
CA ALA A 1046 -49.68 7.40 -20.43
C ALA A 1046 -50.38 6.21 -19.74
N ASN A 1047 -49.65 5.11 -19.46
CA ASN A 1047 -50.16 3.95 -18.75
C ASN A 1047 -49.40 3.76 -17.43
N TRP A 1048 -49.83 4.51 -16.39
CA TRP A 1048 -49.23 4.44 -15.06
C TRP A 1048 -49.33 3.03 -14.46
N ASP A 1049 -50.44 2.33 -14.71
CA ASP A 1049 -50.67 0.99 -14.20
C ASP A 1049 -49.64 -0.01 -14.74
N ALA A 1050 -49.26 0.09 -16.01
CA ALA A 1050 -48.22 -0.74 -16.60
C ALA A 1050 -46.82 -0.45 -16.01
N VAL A 1051 -46.50 0.83 -15.78
CA VAL A 1051 -45.23 1.25 -15.17
C VAL A 1051 -45.14 0.75 -13.73
N TRP A 1052 -46.19 1.01 -12.95
CA TRP A 1052 -46.29 0.58 -11.57
C TRP A 1052 -46.24 -0.94 -11.48
N SER A 1053 -46.95 -1.65 -12.37
CA SER A 1053 -46.89 -3.11 -12.46
C SER A 1053 -45.48 -3.63 -12.72
N ASN A 1054 -44.67 -2.95 -13.55
CA ASN A 1054 -43.28 -3.33 -13.79
C ASN A 1054 -42.39 -3.12 -12.55
N ILE A 1055 -42.55 -1.99 -11.85
CA ILE A 1055 -41.82 -1.69 -10.61
C ILE A 1055 -42.19 -2.73 -9.53
N GLU A 1056 -43.48 -3.02 -9.39
CA GLU A 1056 -43.99 -4.06 -8.49
C GLU A 1056 -43.47 -5.44 -8.89
N LEU A 1057 -43.38 -5.76 -10.17
CA LEU A 1057 -42.81 -7.01 -10.67
C LEU A 1057 -41.34 -7.15 -10.25
N ARG A 1058 -40.52 -6.12 -10.43
CA ARG A 1058 -39.11 -6.13 -10.00
C ARG A 1058 -39.00 -6.30 -8.48
N ALA A 1059 -39.80 -5.55 -7.73
CA ALA A 1059 -39.90 -5.69 -6.29
C ALA A 1059 -40.31 -7.12 -5.90
N LYS A 1060 -41.27 -7.71 -6.61
CA LYS A 1060 -41.77 -9.08 -6.42
C LYS A 1060 -40.70 -10.11 -6.73
N VAL A 1061 -39.92 -9.96 -7.81
CA VAL A 1061 -38.80 -10.84 -8.15
C VAL A 1061 -37.76 -10.82 -7.03
N LYS A 1062 -37.30 -9.63 -6.63
CA LYS A 1062 -36.30 -9.47 -5.56
C LYS A 1062 -36.82 -10.00 -4.21
N LYS A 1063 -38.09 -9.75 -3.89
CA LYS A 1063 -38.76 -10.35 -2.74
C LYS A 1063 -38.84 -11.88 -2.85
N THR A 1064 -39.14 -12.42 -4.02
CA THR A 1064 -39.23 -13.86 -4.26
C THR A 1064 -37.87 -14.54 -4.03
N ILE A 1065 -36.77 -13.92 -4.45
CA ILE A 1065 -35.41 -14.42 -4.16
C ILE A 1065 -35.22 -14.54 -2.64
N VAL A 1066 -35.61 -13.51 -1.88
CA VAL A 1066 -35.55 -13.51 -0.40
C VAL A 1066 -36.48 -14.56 0.21
N ASP A 1067 -37.72 -14.66 -0.27
CA ASP A 1067 -38.72 -15.61 0.23
C ASP A 1067 -38.29 -17.06 -0.02
N TYR A 1068 -37.71 -17.37 -1.20
CA TYR A 1068 -37.15 -18.69 -1.50
C TYR A 1068 -35.88 -18.97 -0.72
N ALA A 1069 -34.99 -18.00 -0.55
CA ALA A 1069 -33.82 -18.14 0.32
C ALA A 1069 -34.22 -18.50 1.76
N LYS A 1070 -35.28 -17.85 2.28
CA LYS A 1070 -35.87 -18.16 3.60
C LYS A 1070 -36.55 -19.53 3.62
N LYS A 1071 -37.37 -19.84 2.62
CA LYS A 1071 -38.11 -21.11 2.51
C LYS A 1071 -37.19 -22.32 2.39
N LEU A 1072 -36.12 -22.20 1.60
CA LEU A 1072 -35.13 -23.25 1.36
C LEU A 1072 -33.96 -23.22 2.36
N LYS A 1073 -33.89 -22.19 3.23
CA LYS A 1073 -32.78 -21.92 4.15
C LYS A 1073 -31.40 -21.87 3.46
N ARG A 1074 -31.36 -21.33 2.25
CA ARG A 1074 -30.17 -21.22 1.39
C ARG A 1074 -29.78 -19.74 1.24
N LYS A 1075 -28.81 -19.28 2.06
CA LYS A 1075 -28.34 -17.88 2.05
C LYS A 1075 -27.48 -17.53 0.83
N ASP A 1076 -26.89 -18.54 0.18
CA ASP A 1076 -26.12 -18.38 -1.06
C ASP A 1076 -26.93 -17.74 -2.19
N ILE A 1077 -28.25 -17.96 -2.21
CA ILE A 1077 -29.21 -17.39 -3.17
C ILE A 1077 -29.24 -15.86 -3.13
N LEU A 1078 -28.88 -15.26 -1.99
CA LEU A 1078 -28.89 -13.80 -1.81
C LEU A 1078 -27.60 -13.14 -2.32
N GLU A 1079 -26.55 -13.91 -2.63
CA GLU A 1079 -25.24 -13.39 -2.99
C GLU A 1079 -25.14 -12.85 -4.43
N ALA A 1080 -24.00 -12.24 -4.76
CA ALA A 1080 -23.79 -11.54 -6.02
C ALA A 1080 -23.99 -12.43 -7.26
N ASP A 1081 -23.48 -13.66 -7.26
CA ASP A 1081 -23.61 -14.59 -8.39
C ASP A 1081 -25.07 -14.90 -8.76
N TRP A 1082 -25.94 -15.06 -7.76
CA TRP A 1082 -27.37 -15.27 -7.98
C TRP A 1082 -28.08 -13.97 -8.33
N SER A 1083 -27.75 -12.88 -7.66
CA SER A 1083 -28.38 -11.58 -7.92
C SER A 1083 -28.15 -11.13 -9.37
N VAL A 1084 -26.93 -11.28 -9.89
CA VAL A 1084 -26.59 -10.94 -11.29
C VAL A 1084 -27.33 -11.85 -12.28
N ARG A 1085 -27.30 -13.18 -12.09
CA ARG A 1085 -28.00 -14.13 -12.97
C ARG A 1085 -29.51 -13.93 -12.98
N CYS A 1086 -30.11 -13.75 -11.80
CA CYS A 1086 -31.54 -13.49 -11.67
C CYS A 1086 -31.96 -12.19 -12.36
N ASN A 1087 -31.12 -11.15 -12.25
CA ASN A 1087 -31.37 -9.87 -12.92
C ASN A 1087 -31.31 -10.04 -14.44
N GLU A 1088 -30.29 -10.70 -14.97
CA GLU A 1088 -30.19 -10.96 -16.42
C GLU A 1088 -31.33 -11.80 -16.95
N MET A 1089 -31.70 -12.89 -16.27
CA MET A 1089 -32.80 -13.73 -16.74
C MET A 1089 -34.14 -12.98 -16.70
N PHE A 1090 -34.34 -12.10 -15.71
CA PHE A 1090 -35.51 -11.22 -15.70
C PHE A 1090 -35.61 -10.40 -17.00
N HIS A 1091 -34.49 -9.87 -17.50
CA HIS A 1091 -34.45 -9.14 -18.76
C HIS A 1091 -34.67 -10.01 -19.99
N LEU A 1092 -34.02 -11.18 -20.06
CA LEU A 1092 -34.19 -12.10 -21.18
C LEU A 1092 -35.64 -12.57 -21.32
N ILE A 1093 -36.27 -12.97 -20.22
CA ILE A 1093 -37.67 -13.42 -20.21
C ILE A 1093 -38.62 -12.27 -20.52
N SER A 1094 -38.33 -11.06 -20.03
CA SER A 1094 -39.14 -9.88 -20.37
C SER A 1094 -39.12 -9.61 -21.87
N ASP A 1095 -37.97 -9.82 -22.53
CA ASP A 1095 -37.84 -9.64 -23.99
C ASP A 1095 -38.53 -10.76 -24.78
N GLU A 1096 -38.44 -12.01 -24.32
CA GLU A 1096 -39.17 -13.16 -24.89
C GLU A 1096 -40.68 -12.95 -24.83
N VAL A 1097 -41.22 -12.62 -23.65
CA VAL A 1097 -42.67 -12.39 -23.47
C VAL A 1097 -43.14 -11.22 -24.33
N ARG A 1098 -42.38 -10.12 -24.36
CA ARG A 1098 -42.69 -8.98 -25.23
C ARG A 1098 -42.73 -9.38 -26.71
N SER A 1099 -41.79 -10.21 -27.14
CA SER A 1099 -41.71 -10.65 -28.54
C SER A 1099 -42.87 -11.59 -28.92
N GLU A 1100 -43.36 -12.40 -27.98
CA GLU A 1100 -44.45 -13.35 -28.22
C GLU A 1100 -45.85 -12.73 -28.11
N LEU A 1101 -46.09 -11.91 -27.07
CA LEU A 1101 -47.42 -11.35 -26.77
C LEU A 1101 -47.62 -9.93 -27.31
N GLY A 1102 -46.55 -9.28 -27.77
CA GLY A 1102 -46.58 -7.88 -28.21
C GLY A 1102 -46.68 -6.85 -27.08
N GLU A 1103 -46.74 -7.28 -25.82
CA GLU A 1103 -46.78 -6.45 -24.63
C GLU A 1103 -46.01 -7.07 -23.45
N LEU A 1104 -45.68 -6.24 -22.45
CA LEU A 1104 -45.01 -6.68 -21.22
C LEU A 1104 -46.05 -7.17 -20.19
N ASP A 1105 -46.45 -8.43 -20.27
CA ASP A 1105 -47.32 -9.04 -19.24
C ASP A 1105 -46.50 -9.43 -17.99
N SER A 1106 -46.65 -8.63 -16.93
CA SER A 1106 -45.99 -8.87 -15.64
C SER A 1106 -46.29 -10.24 -15.03
N LYS A 1107 -47.48 -10.81 -15.24
CA LYS A 1107 -47.86 -12.12 -14.69
C LYS A 1107 -47.11 -13.23 -15.41
N GLU A 1108 -47.05 -13.17 -16.74
CA GLU A 1108 -46.38 -14.18 -17.56
C GLU A 1108 -44.86 -14.12 -17.39
N ILE A 1109 -44.28 -12.92 -17.35
CA ILE A 1109 -42.84 -12.71 -17.06
C ILE A 1109 -42.49 -13.32 -15.70
N TYR A 1110 -43.28 -13.02 -14.67
CA TYR A 1110 -43.06 -13.59 -13.33
C TYR A 1110 -43.17 -15.11 -13.35
N ARG A 1111 -44.16 -15.68 -14.05
CA ARG A 1111 -44.38 -17.13 -14.14
C ARG A 1111 -43.17 -17.83 -14.77
N ARG A 1112 -42.74 -17.39 -15.95
CA ARG A 1112 -41.57 -17.96 -16.65
C ARG A 1112 -40.28 -17.77 -15.87
N TRP A 1113 -40.06 -16.59 -15.29
CA TRP A 1113 -38.90 -16.32 -14.45
C TRP A 1113 -38.88 -17.22 -13.21
N LEU A 1114 -40.03 -17.41 -12.56
CA LEU A 1114 -40.17 -18.29 -11.42
C LEU A 1114 -39.92 -19.76 -11.79
N ASP A 1115 -40.40 -20.21 -12.96
CA ASP A 1115 -40.18 -21.58 -13.44
C ASP A 1115 -38.71 -21.83 -13.76
N TRP A 1116 -38.02 -20.87 -14.40
CA TRP A 1116 -36.57 -20.90 -14.57
C TRP A 1116 -35.84 -20.92 -13.23
N PHE A 1117 -36.18 -20.01 -12.32
CA PHE A 1117 -35.53 -19.87 -11.03
C PHE A 1117 -35.67 -21.16 -10.20
N LYS A 1118 -36.86 -21.78 -10.20
CA LYS A 1118 -37.08 -23.08 -9.55
C LYS A 1118 -36.26 -24.21 -10.16
N ARG A 1119 -36.02 -24.20 -11.48
CA ARG A 1119 -35.20 -25.21 -12.17
C ARG A 1119 -33.72 -25.04 -11.82
N GLU A 1120 -33.21 -23.81 -11.85
CA GLU A 1120 -31.83 -23.50 -11.44
C GLU A 1120 -31.57 -23.83 -9.96
N LEU A 1121 -32.60 -23.72 -9.10
CA LEU A 1121 -32.47 -24.11 -7.69
C LEU A 1121 -32.39 -25.63 -7.47
N LYS A 1122 -32.81 -26.44 -8.46
CA LYS A 1122 -32.79 -27.91 -8.40
C LYS A 1122 -31.51 -28.52 -8.97
N GLY A 1123 -30.81 -27.80 -9.85
CA GLY A 1123 -29.47 -28.14 -10.32
C GLY A 1123 -28.41 -27.76 -9.29
#